data_AF-A0A7R6PFC3-F1
#
_entry.id   AF-A0A7R6PFC3-F1
#
_cell.length_a   1.000
_cell.length_b   1.000
_cell.length_c   1.000
_cell.angle_alpha   90.00
_cell.angle_beta   90.00
_cell.angle_gamma   90.00
#
_symmetry.space_group_name_H-M   'P 1'
#
loop_
_entity.id
_entity.type
_entity.pdbx_description
1 polymer ?
#
loop_
_entity_poly.entity_id
_entity_poly.type
_entity_poly.pdbx_seq_one_letter_code
_entity_poly.pdbx_strand_id
1 'polypeptide(L)'
;MNFSVTELFLIVTAYLLFLFGIAYATEREVIPRRISQHPITHMLSLGTYASVWTFYGAFGMLEHSGLLFLSSYLGATAAFIMAPSLLIPIFNITNRYKLSSLADLFAFRFRSGLVGTITTLLLLLATLPLLSIQIQAVTDTLHILNGDFASPQIAAAFCILIAMFAILFGTRHPSMRARNRGLVMAMAISSVIKLLVLLSIAAYVLFAVLGGPEDALSWLKQNPQILEQLTANDNDDSWHTLLLAFFTATLVMPHMFHLAFTENRSTDSLYKASWGMPLYLLLLAGCVPIIVLAGYKLEINQESSFLLLYLSQILHSEWLIIIVFIGGLTAASGIIIVASISLASMLQNHLILPLIKTPENVKFYAWLLWLRRILISLVVLCSYLFYTVFGASQQIHLLGLSAFVAFLQFLPGIIATLFWLGANRIGFIVGLILGMSSWIITTFYPVLLQQGALLTDTNIENLNWQSSAIISLLLNISAFIIVSRLTPTYQEETRAGEACLLNTMNSPSDIQRLSFETTDIIRLLTPKLGETAARRELLHATHQLELDKDQIGPLDLLRLRNALEQNLSALVGPIEAATLLEPLAKQPGGKPFQTRDIYLLETHLETYQAKLSGLAAELDELRRYHKRTLEKLPIGACTITPTQHILFWNNEIADLTQLSAADVTDLSLSELPEPWCTLLPEFVRQSDNHLTDTQVIIGTDTYWLTLHKNLLSENADSSIVILVEDETEHHQLTDNLMHSERLASIGRFAAGVAHEIGNPITGIACLAQNLSLETDQPEVLQAGDQIMEQTRRINRIVQSLVRFAHTGQTISDIQFETINLNQCVEEAIHLVSLDIHARQQQFICKLDNGLMVDGDPQLLLQVLVNILNNACDASPEEGEIMITASQEEQRIFLTITDEGSGIDQSIQDKLFEPFFTTKEPGKGTGLGLPLVYNILTEHYGSIKIISPANNKQKKGTQVIITLPGSRPELKDELSERSSTGD
;
A
#
# COMPACT_ATOMS: atom_id res chain seq x y z
N MET A 1 -26.22 16.28 50.63
CA MET A 1 -27.03 15.34 49.83
C MET A 1 -26.23 14.06 49.74
N ASN A 2 -26.80 12.92 50.14
CA ASN A 2 -26.09 11.64 50.15
C ASN A 2 -26.63 10.80 48.98
N PHE A 3 -25.79 10.54 47.98
CA PHE A 3 -26.12 9.56 46.94
C PHE A 3 -26.15 8.17 47.58
N SER A 4 -27.06 7.31 47.15
CA SER A 4 -27.04 5.92 47.64
C SER A 4 -25.80 5.20 47.09
N VAL A 5 -25.18 4.34 47.89
CA VAL A 5 -24.04 3.53 47.43
C VAL A 5 -24.41 2.66 46.24
N THR A 6 -25.65 2.19 46.19
CA THR A 6 -26.22 1.47 45.06
C THR A 6 -26.20 2.29 43.77
N GLU A 7 -26.55 3.58 43.81
CA GLU A 7 -26.49 4.47 42.65
C GLU A 7 -25.05 4.70 42.20
N LEU A 8 -24.14 5.01 43.14
CA LEU A 8 -22.73 5.23 42.83
C LEU A 8 -22.08 3.97 42.22
N PHE A 9 -22.34 2.79 42.79
CA PHE A 9 -21.85 1.52 42.26
C PHE A 9 -22.43 1.20 40.88
N LEU A 10 -23.71 1.53 40.65
CA LEU A 10 -24.36 1.36 39.36
C LEU A 10 -23.73 2.29 38.31
N ILE A 11 -23.42 3.55 38.66
CA ILE A 11 -22.71 4.49 37.78
C ILE A 11 -21.33 3.93 37.42
N VAL A 12 -20.57 3.44 38.39
CA VAL A 12 -19.24 2.85 38.15
C VAL A 12 -19.32 1.67 37.20
N THR A 13 -20.26 0.75 37.46
CA THR A 13 -20.45 -0.45 36.65
C THR A 13 -20.94 -0.11 35.25
N ALA A 14 -21.90 0.81 35.12
CA ALA A 14 -22.42 1.28 33.83
C ALA A 14 -21.33 1.95 32.99
N TYR A 15 -20.47 2.76 33.60
CA TYR A 15 -19.34 3.38 32.92
C TYR A 15 -18.31 2.36 32.41
N LEU A 16 -17.93 1.38 33.24
CA LEU A 16 -16.99 0.34 32.81
C LEU A 16 -17.58 -0.56 31.72
N LEU A 17 -18.88 -0.89 31.82
CA LEU A 17 -19.61 -1.59 30.76
C LEU A 17 -19.69 -0.78 29.47
N PHE A 18 -19.86 0.54 29.56
CA PHE A 18 -19.86 1.43 28.40
C PHE A 18 -18.50 1.41 27.68
N LEU A 19 -17.39 1.55 28.41
CA LEU A 19 -16.04 1.43 27.82
C LEU A 19 -15.81 0.07 27.17
N PHE A 20 -16.24 -1.00 27.83
CA PHE A 20 -16.17 -2.34 27.30
C PHE A 20 -17.05 -2.53 26.05
N GLY A 21 -18.24 -1.95 26.04
CA GLY A 21 -19.16 -1.94 24.90
C GLY A 21 -18.54 -1.28 23.67
N ILE A 22 -17.87 -0.15 23.84
CA ILE A 22 -17.12 0.51 22.76
C ILE A 22 -16.00 -0.40 22.25
N ALA A 23 -15.21 -0.97 23.14
CA ALA A 23 -14.11 -1.84 22.75
C ALA A 23 -14.62 -3.06 21.96
N TYR A 24 -15.71 -3.68 22.44
CA TYR A 24 -16.37 -4.78 21.77
C TYR A 24 -16.96 -4.40 20.41
N ALA A 25 -17.60 -3.23 20.31
CA ALA A 25 -18.12 -2.69 19.05
C ALA A 25 -16.99 -2.39 18.04
N THR A 26 -15.83 -1.95 18.53
CA THR A 26 -14.64 -1.73 17.71
C THR A 26 -14.08 -3.04 17.16
N GLU A 27 -14.03 -4.09 18.00
CA GLU A 27 -13.57 -5.42 17.59
C GLU A 27 -14.51 -6.11 16.60
N ARG A 28 -15.83 -5.93 16.76
CA ARG A 28 -16.84 -6.41 15.80
C ARG A 28 -16.95 -5.55 14.53
N GLU A 29 -16.09 -4.55 14.38
CA GLU A 29 -16.08 -3.61 13.25
C GLU A 29 -17.42 -2.86 13.04
N VAL A 30 -18.24 -2.76 14.09
CA VAL A 30 -19.45 -1.93 14.12
C VAL A 30 -19.06 -0.45 14.04
N ILE A 31 -17.94 -0.08 14.67
CA ILE A 31 -17.34 1.24 14.51
C ILE A 31 -16.52 1.24 13.21
N PRO A 32 -16.78 2.18 12.27
CA PRO A 32 -16.07 2.25 10.99
C PRO A 32 -14.55 2.25 11.15
N ARG A 33 -13.86 1.47 10.32
CA ARG A 33 -12.38 1.38 10.31
C ARG A 33 -11.72 2.75 10.14
N ARG A 34 -12.36 3.69 9.42
CA ARG A 34 -11.87 5.07 9.27
C ARG A 34 -11.70 5.79 10.61
N ILE A 35 -12.55 5.51 11.59
CA ILE A 35 -12.51 6.14 12.92
C ILE A 35 -11.55 5.35 13.83
N SER A 36 -11.71 4.04 13.90
CA SER A 36 -10.92 3.20 14.82
C SER A 36 -9.44 3.11 14.45
N GLN A 37 -9.08 3.35 13.18
CA GLN A 37 -7.69 3.34 12.70
C GLN A 37 -7.15 4.76 12.44
N HIS A 38 -7.92 5.79 12.75
CA HIS A 38 -7.49 7.16 12.53
C HIS A 38 -6.30 7.50 13.45
N PRO A 39 -5.27 8.22 12.95
CA PRO A 39 -4.15 8.67 13.78
C PRO A 39 -4.56 9.51 15.01
N ILE A 40 -5.65 10.28 14.90
CA ILE A 40 -6.20 11.07 16.02
C ILE A 40 -6.71 10.16 17.15
N THR A 41 -7.32 9.02 16.83
CA THR A 41 -7.79 8.07 17.86
C THR A 41 -6.63 7.54 18.68
N HIS A 42 -5.49 7.25 18.03
CA HIS A 42 -4.27 6.85 18.73
C HIS A 42 -3.69 8.01 19.56
N MET A 43 -3.62 9.22 19.02
CA MET A 43 -3.21 10.42 19.76
C MET A 43 -4.09 10.64 21.01
N LEU A 44 -5.42 10.55 20.90
CA LEU A 44 -6.34 10.68 22.03
C LEU A 44 -6.17 9.55 23.06
N SER A 45 -5.81 8.33 22.64
CA SER A 45 -5.52 7.24 23.56
C SER A 45 -4.29 7.53 24.44
N LEU A 46 -3.31 8.29 23.94
CA LEU A 46 -2.16 8.78 24.74
C LEU A 46 -2.58 9.81 25.79
N GLY A 47 -3.78 10.39 25.67
CA GLY A 47 -4.46 11.17 26.73
C GLY A 47 -4.72 10.38 28.02
N THR A 48 -4.48 9.06 28.03
CA THR A 48 -4.42 8.24 29.25
C THR A 48 -3.39 8.76 30.25
N TYR A 49 -2.35 9.48 29.79
CA TYR A 49 -1.40 10.20 30.65
C TYR A 49 -2.10 11.12 31.66
N ALA A 50 -3.18 11.81 31.23
CA ALA A 50 -3.98 12.65 32.10
C ALA A 50 -4.74 11.76 33.10
N SER A 51 -4.12 11.60 34.26
CA SER A 51 -4.52 10.71 35.36
C SER A 51 -5.28 11.46 36.45
N VAL A 52 -5.58 10.75 37.55
CA VAL A 52 -5.98 11.38 38.83
C VAL A 52 -5.02 12.49 39.26
N TRP A 53 -3.73 12.42 38.89
CA TRP A 53 -2.80 13.53 39.13
C TRP A 53 -3.25 14.81 38.45
N THR A 54 -3.57 14.76 37.15
CA THR A 54 -4.02 15.95 36.41
C THR A 54 -5.43 16.38 36.78
N PHE A 55 -6.29 15.44 37.21
CA PHE A 55 -7.69 15.70 37.51
C PHE A 55 -7.96 16.12 38.96
N TYR A 56 -7.17 15.66 39.93
CA TYR A 56 -7.31 15.98 41.36
C TYR A 56 -6.01 16.55 41.94
N GLY A 57 -4.87 15.90 41.69
CA GLY A 57 -3.57 16.31 42.25
C GLY A 57 -3.09 17.71 41.85
N ALA A 58 -3.44 18.18 40.64
CA ALA A 58 -3.06 19.49 40.13
C ALA A 58 -3.61 20.65 40.97
N PHE A 59 -4.82 20.47 41.55
CA PHE A 59 -5.45 21.47 42.40
C PHE A 59 -4.73 21.62 43.74
N GLY A 60 -4.41 20.50 44.40
CA GLY A 60 -3.61 20.51 45.63
C GLY A 60 -2.20 21.07 45.40
N MET A 61 -1.59 20.80 44.24
CA MET A 61 -0.27 21.34 43.91
C MET A 61 -0.29 22.85 43.62
N LEU A 62 -1.37 23.37 43.04
CA LEU A 62 -1.53 24.81 42.81
C LEU A 62 -1.70 25.58 44.13
N GLU A 63 -2.43 25.04 45.10
CA GLU A 63 -2.58 25.67 46.42
C GLU A 63 -1.28 25.67 47.23
N HIS A 64 -0.56 24.54 47.27
CA HIS A 64 0.66 24.41 48.08
C HIS A 64 1.93 24.94 47.41
N SER A 65 2.01 24.90 46.09
CA SER A 65 3.24 25.20 45.33
C SER A 65 3.04 26.23 44.21
N GLY A 66 1.87 26.85 44.09
CA GLY A 66 1.60 27.87 43.07
C GLY A 66 1.73 27.33 41.64
N LEU A 67 2.34 28.11 40.75
CA LEU A 67 2.50 27.78 39.33
C LEU A 67 3.33 26.51 39.04
N LEU A 68 4.00 25.91 40.04
CA LEU A 68 4.78 24.68 39.88
C LEU A 68 3.97 23.50 39.32
N PHE A 69 2.65 23.47 39.54
CA PHE A 69 1.75 22.43 38.99
C PHE A 69 1.86 22.32 37.46
N LEU A 70 2.15 23.44 36.78
CA LEU A 70 2.27 23.51 35.32
C LEU A 70 3.43 22.65 34.81
N SER A 71 4.45 22.40 35.63
CA SER A 71 5.57 21.51 35.31
C SER A 71 5.12 20.10 34.92
N SER A 72 3.99 19.63 35.48
CA SER A 72 3.43 18.32 35.13
C SER A 72 2.90 18.26 33.70
N TYR A 73 2.25 19.33 33.24
CA TYR A 73 1.75 19.46 31.87
C TYR A 73 2.87 19.77 30.88
N LEU A 74 3.80 20.66 31.26
CA LEU A 74 4.93 21.05 30.41
C LEU A 74 5.94 19.92 30.21
N GLY A 75 6.23 19.12 31.24
CA GLY A 75 7.13 17.96 31.12
C GLY A 75 6.63 16.95 30.09
N ALA A 76 5.34 16.58 30.14
CA ALA A 76 4.73 15.71 29.14
C ALA A 76 4.66 16.35 27.76
N THR A 77 4.33 17.65 27.71
CA THR A 77 4.34 18.43 26.46
C THR A 77 5.71 18.40 25.79
N ALA A 78 6.79 18.61 26.55
CA ALA A 78 8.16 18.54 26.07
C ALA A 78 8.50 17.14 25.52
N ALA A 79 8.04 16.07 26.16
CA ALA A 79 8.25 14.70 25.68
C ALA A 79 7.60 14.49 24.30
N PHE A 80 6.38 14.99 24.08
CA PHE A 80 5.71 14.87 22.79
C PHE A 80 6.28 15.81 21.71
N ILE A 81 6.70 17.02 22.07
CA ILE A 81 7.40 17.92 21.12
C ILE A 81 8.71 17.27 20.64
N MET A 82 9.42 16.58 21.54
CA MET A 82 10.61 15.79 21.22
C MET A 82 10.30 14.42 20.58
N ALA A 83 9.07 14.18 20.12
CA ALA A 83 8.70 12.91 19.48
C ALA A 83 9.58 12.54 18.27
N PRO A 84 9.96 13.45 17.35
CA PRO A 84 10.84 13.11 16.24
C PRO A 84 12.23 12.62 16.67
N SER A 85 12.77 13.12 17.79
CA SER A 85 14.12 12.79 18.26
C SER A 85 14.16 11.64 19.28
N LEU A 86 13.06 11.38 20.00
CA LEU A 86 13.01 10.34 21.04
C LEU A 86 11.94 9.27 20.76
N LEU A 87 10.67 9.64 20.67
CA LEU A 87 9.57 8.66 20.56
C LEU A 87 9.62 7.89 19.23
N ILE A 88 9.84 8.55 18.10
CA ILE A 88 9.86 7.91 16.78
C ILE A 88 11.03 6.93 16.64
N PRO A 89 12.27 7.26 17.04
CA PRO A 89 13.36 6.29 17.11
C PRO A 89 13.05 5.08 17.99
N ILE A 90 12.52 5.30 19.21
CA ILE A 90 12.11 4.19 20.10
C ILE A 90 11.02 3.34 19.45
N PHE A 91 10.03 3.97 18.81
CA PHE A 91 8.98 3.28 18.06
C PHE A 91 9.56 2.44 16.93
N ASN A 92 10.52 2.97 16.17
CA ASN A 92 11.16 2.24 15.08
C ASN A 92 11.93 1.03 15.60
N ILE A 93 12.68 1.16 16.70
CA ILE A 93 13.41 0.04 17.32
C ILE A 93 12.42 -1.02 17.83
N THR A 94 11.41 -0.61 18.59
CA THR A 94 10.42 -1.52 19.18
C THR A 94 9.58 -2.23 18.12
N ASN A 95 9.16 -1.53 17.06
CA ASN A 95 8.41 -2.14 15.96
C ASN A 95 9.30 -3.05 15.09
N ARG A 96 10.56 -2.66 14.84
CA ARG A 96 11.52 -3.45 14.03
C ARG A 96 11.92 -4.76 14.70
N TYR A 97 12.30 -4.69 15.98
CA TYR A 97 12.70 -5.86 16.77
C TYR A 97 11.52 -6.49 17.53
N LYS A 98 10.30 -6.01 17.28
CA LYS A 98 9.03 -6.47 17.84
C LYS A 98 9.03 -6.54 19.38
N LEU A 99 9.67 -5.58 20.02
CA LEU A 99 9.79 -5.45 21.47
C LEU A 99 8.46 -4.91 22.02
N SER A 100 7.99 -5.46 23.15
CA SER A 100 6.64 -5.19 23.68
C SER A 100 6.59 -4.33 24.94
N SER A 101 7.74 -4.05 25.55
CA SER A 101 7.86 -3.32 26.82
C SER A 101 9.21 -2.62 26.95
N LEU A 102 9.32 -1.69 27.91
CA LEU A 102 10.59 -1.03 28.23
C LEU A 102 11.66 -2.02 28.71
N ALA A 103 11.26 -3.06 29.46
CA ALA A 103 12.17 -4.12 29.87
C ALA A 103 12.72 -4.91 28.67
N ASP A 104 11.89 -5.16 27.64
CA ASP A 104 12.35 -5.79 26.40
C ASP A 104 13.37 -4.90 25.69
N LEU A 105 13.16 -3.58 25.67
CA LEU A 105 14.08 -2.61 25.07
C LEU A 105 15.46 -2.66 25.73
N PHE A 106 15.52 -2.60 27.06
CA PHE A 106 16.79 -2.68 27.77
C PHE A 106 17.41 -4.07 27.68
N ALA A 107 16.63 -5.14 27.83
CA ALA A 107 17.14 -6.50 27.67
C ALA A 107 17.74 -6.72 26.27
N PHE A 108 17.16 -6.12 25.23
CA PHE A 108 17.66 -6.19 23.87
C PHE A 108 18.93 -5.37 23.70
N ARG A 109 18.92 -4.10 24.10
CA ARG A 109 20.07 -3.17 24.00
C ARG A 109 21.32 -3.70 24.72
N PHE A 110 21.14 -4.34 25.87
CA PHE A 110 22.22 -4.86 26.72
C PHE A 110 22.42 -6.37 26.62
N ARG A 111 21.71 -7.05 25.69
CA ARG A 111 21.76 -8.51 25.46
C ARG A 111 21.77 -9.33 26.74
N SER A 112 20.86 -9.02 27.66
CA SER A 112 20.83 -9.64 28.99
C SER A 112 19.40 -9.80 29.50
N GLY A 113 19.00 -11.04 29.79
CA GLY A 113 17.71 -11.33 30.43
C GLY A 113 17.60 -10.74 31.84
N LEU A 114 18.71 -10.72 32.60
CA LEU A 114 18.75 -10.13 33.95
C LEU A 114 18.43 -8.63 33.95
N VAL A 115 18.85 -7.90 32.92
CA VAL A 115 18.52 -6.48 32.75
C VAL A 115 17.00 -6.30 32.63
N GLY A 116 16.34 -7.17 31.85
CA GLY A 116 14.88 -7.17 31.72
C GLY A 116 14.17 -7.51 33.04
N THR A 117 14.65 -8.51 33.78
CA THR A 117 14.08 -8.90 35.09
C THR A 117 14.21 -7.78 36.12
N ILE A 118 15.39 -7.17 36.28
CA ILE A 118 15.63 -6.07 37.22
C ILE A 118 14.78 -4.86 36.84
N THR A 119 14.77 -4.48 35.56
CA THR A 119 13.94 -3.37 35.08
C THR A 119 12.47 -3.60 35.39
N THR A 120 11.97 -4.82 35.19
CA THR A 120 10.57 -5.18 35.46
C THR A 120 10.23 -5.06 36.95
N LEU A 121 11.07 -5.59 37.84
CA LEU A 121 10.84 -5.51 39.29
C LEU A 121 10.87 -4.07 39.81
N LEU A 122 11.82 -3.26 39.33
CA LEU A 122 11.93 -1.86 39.75
C LEU A 122 10.79 -1.00 39.16
N LEU A 123 10.33 -1.27 37.94
CA LEU A 123 9.14 -0.61 37.39
C LEU A 123 7.87 -1.02 38.13
N LEU A 124 7.75 -2.29 38.55
CA LEU A 124 6.64 -2.72 39.41
C LEU A 124 6.65 -1.92 40.73
N LEU A 125 7.82 -1.81 41.38
CA LEU A 125 7.95 -1.03 42.62
C LEU A 125 7.61 0.46 42.41
N ALA A 126 8.07 1.06 41.31
CA ALA A 126 7.80 2.46 40.97
C ALA A 126 6.32 2.72 40.61
N THR A 127 5.61 1.72 40.07
CA THR A 127 4.19 1.86 39.67
C THR A 127 3.20 1.65 40.82
N LEU A 128 3.59 0.97 41.91
CA LEU A 128 2.68 0.74 43.05
C LEU A 128 2.14 2.04 43.67
N PRO A 129 2.96 3.07 43.99
CA PRO A 129 2.44 4.34 44.50
C PRO A 129 1.52 5.04 43.49
N LEU A 130 1.85 4.98 42.19
CA LEU A 130 1.03 5.56 41.13
C LEU A 130 -0.38 4.93 41.07
N LEU A 131 -0.46 3.59 41.15
CA LEU A 131 -1.73 2.86 41.15
C LEU A 131 -2.51 3.07 42.45
N SER A 132 -1.80 3.17 43.58
CA SER A 132 -2.39 3.49 44.88
C SER A 132 -3.14 4.82 44.88
N ILE A 133 -2.57 5.86 44.24
CA ILE A 133 -3.24 7.17 44.10
C ILE A 133 -4.54 7.06 43.30
N GLN A 134 -4.57 6.22 42.26
CA GLN A 134 -5.79 6.02 41.47
C GLN A 134 -6.89 5.36 42.32
N ILE A 135 -6.53 4.38 43.15
CA ILE A 135 -7.46 3.70 44.08
C ILE A 135 -7.94 4.67 45.15
N GLN A 136 -7.03 5.43 45.74
CA GLN A 136 -7.31 6.44 46.77
C GLN A 136 -8.31 7.46 46.27
N ALA A 137 -8.08 8.08 45.10
CA ALA A 137 -8.97 9.13 44.59
C ALA A 137 -10.41 8.65 44.38
N VAL A 138 -10.61 7.44 43.85
CA VAL A 138 -11.97 6.88 43.68
C VAL A 138 -12.62 6.57 45.01
N THR A 139 -11.83 6.01 45.95
CA THR A 139 -12.31 5.65 47.28
C THR A 139 -12.71 6.87 48.11
N ASP A 140 -11.87 7.90 48.12
CA ASP A 140 -12.11 9.14 48.85
C ASP A 140 -13.26 9.92 48.23
N THR A 141 -13.37 9.96 46.89
CA THR A 141 -14.54 10.57 46.22
C THR A 141 -15.85 9.88 46.64
N LEU A 142 -15.87 8.55 46.68
CA LEU A 142 -17.04 7.77 47.11
C LEU A 142 -17.38 8.01 48.58
N HIS A 143 -16.36 8.06 49.45
CA HIS A 143 -16.54 8.33 50.88
C HIS A 143 -17.04 9.76 51.15
N ILE A 144 -16.57 10.76 50.39
CA ILE A 144 -17.06 12.14 50.49
C ILE A 144 -18.53 12.26 50.04
N LEU A 145 -18.95 11.45 49.06
CA LEU A 145 -20.35 11.43 48.58
C LEU A 145 -21.28 10.59 49.46
N ASN A 146 -20.75 9.56 50.13
CA ASN A 146 -21.49 8.71 51.04
C ASN A 146 -20.56 8.14 52.14
N GLY A 147 -20.82 8.52 53.39
CA GLY A 147 -20.03 8.11 54.56
C GLY A 147 -20.45 6.80 55.22
N ASP A 148 -21.39 6.03 54.64
CA ASP A 148 -21.94 4.82 55.27
C ASP A 148 -20.98 3.61 55.26
N PHE A 149 -19.92 3.63 54.44
CA PHE A 149 -18.96 2.52 54.30
C PHE A 149 -17.53 2.96 54.57
N ALA A 150 -16.75 2.06 55.18
CA ALA A 150 -15.33 2.29 55.40
C ALA A 150 -14.55 2.27 54.07
N SER A 151 -13.61 3.21 53.91
CA SER A 151 -12.75 3.35 52.71
C SER A 151 -12.12 2.03 52.21
N PRO A 152 -11.63 1.10 53.06
CA PRO A 152 -11.05 -0.16 52.57
C PRO A 152 -12.05 -1.07 51.85
N GLN A 153 -13.32 -1.08 52.27
CA GLN A 153 -14.35 -1.92 51.64
C GLN A 153 -14.71 -1.42 50.24
N ILE A 154 -14.83 -0.09 50.10
CA ILE A 154 -15.04 0.58 48.80
C ILE A 154 -13.86 0.29 47.87
N ALA A 155 -12.64 0.47 48.35
CA ALA A 155 -11.42 0.20 47.59
C ALA A 155 -11.34 -1.26 47.13
N ALA A 156 -11.69 -2.23 47.99
CA ALA A 156 -11.71 -3.64 47.65
C ALA A 156 -12.73 -3.96 46.54
N ALA A 157 -13.96 -3.46 46.66
CA ALA A 157 -15.00 -3.65 45.64
C ALA A 157 -14.59 -3.07 44.29
N PHE A 158 -14.02 -1.86 44.30
CA PHE A 158 -13.49 -1.20 43.10
C PHE A 158 -12.35 -1.99 42.45
N CYS A 159 -11.41 -2.49 43.25
CA CYS A 159 -10.28 -3.29 42.76
C CYS A 159 -10.74 -4.62 42.13
N ILE A 160 -11.71 -5.30 42.75
CA ILE A 160 -12.30 -6.54 42.19
C ILE A 160 -12.96 -6.24 40.83
N LEU A 161 -13.75 -5.17 40.76
CA LEU A 161 -14.43 -4.76 39.54
C LEU A 161 -13.41 -4.43 38.44
N ILE A 162 -12.41 -3.60 38.72
CA ILE A 162 -11.37 -3.26 37.74
C ILE A 162 -10.53 -4.47 37.34
N ALA A 163 -10.17 -5.37 38.26
CA ALA A 163 -9.43 -6.58 37.93
C ALA A 163 -10.22 -7.46 36.94
N MET A 164 -11.53 -7.61 37.15
CA MET A 164 -12.41 -8.33 36.22
C MET A 164 -12.40 -7.68 34.82
N PHE A 165 -12.55 -6.37 34.73
CA PHE A 165 -12.49 -5.66 33.44
C PHE A 165 -11.10 -5.73 32.81
N ALA A 166 -10.01 -5.56 33.56
CA ALA A 166 -8.65 -5.67 33.06
C ALA A 166 -8.35 -7.08 32.51
N ILE A 167 -8.88 -8.13 33.15
CA ILE A 167 -8.81 -9.52 32.65
C ILE A 167 -9.57 -9.68 31.34
N LEU A 168 -10.78 -9.10 31.25
CA LEU A 168 -11.61 -9.14 30.05
C LEU A 168 -10.93 -8.47 28.85
N PHE A 169 -10.15 -7.41 29.07
CA PHE A 169 -9.34 -6.76 28.04
C PHE A 169 -8.03 -7.51 27.75
N GLY A 170 -7.28 -7.90 28.78
CA GLY A 170 -5.90 -8.38 28.65
C GLY A 170 -5.74 -9.86 28.25
N THR A 171 -6.81 -10.66 28.29
CA THR A 171 -6.72 -12.13 28.12
C THR A 171 -7.60 -12.70 27.01
N ARG A 172 -8.01 -11.85 26.06
CA ARG A 172 -8.75 -12.26 24.85
C ARG A 172 -7.87 -12.95 23.80
N HIS A 173 -6.62 -12.53 23.66
CA HIS A 173 -5.69 -13.08 22.67
C HIS A 173 -4.44 -13.70 23.32
N PRO A 174 -4.04 -14.92 22.92
CA PRO A 174 -2.86 -15.59 23.50
C PRO A 174 -1.56 -14.83 23.26
N SER A 175 -1.42 -14.23 22.07
CA SER A 175 -0.25 -13.46 21.66
C SER A 175 -0.35 -12.02 22.15
N MET A 176 0.68 -11.54 22.86
CA MET A 176 0.82 -10.14 23.30
C MET A 176 1.00 -9.12 22.18
N ARG A 177 1.08 -9.59 20.93
CA ARG A 177 1.20 -8.77 19.72
C ARG A 177 -0.10 -8.68 18.91
N ALA A 178 -1.16 -9.37 19.33
CA ALA A 178 -2.49 -9.13 18.78
C ALA A 178 -2.96 -7.76 19.28
N ARG A 179 -2.75 -6.74 18.44
CA ARG A 179 -3.05 -5.34 18.76
C ARG A 179 -4.53 -5.18 19.09
N ASN A 180 -4.84 -4.72 20.31
CA ASN A 180 -6.21 -4.60 20.81
C ASN A 180 -6.82 -3.27 20.36
N ARG A 181 -7.37 -3.25 19.14
CA ARG A 181 -8.06 -2.05 18.58
C ARG A 181 -9.13 -1.51 19.53
N GLY A 182 -9.86 -2.41 20.20
CA GLY A 182 -10.89 -2.05 21.17
C GLY A 182 -10.35 -1.32 22.39
N LEU A 183 -9.18 -1.73 22.90
CA LEU A 183 -8.54 -1.09 24.06
C LEU A 183 -8.14 0.36 23.73
N VAL A 184 -7.47 0.57 22.58
CA VAL A 184 -7.05 1.91 22.13
C VAL A 184 -8.24 2.84 21.97
N MET A 185 -9.34 2.37 21.37
CA MET A 185 -10.56 3.16 21.19
C MET A 185 -11.22 3.53 22.53
N ALA A 186 -11.31 2.58 23.47
CA ALA A 186 -11.86 2.84 24.80
C ALA A 186 -11.03 3.90 25.55
N MET A 187 -9.70 3.85 25.43
CA MET A 187 -8.80 4.85 26.03
C MET A 187 -8.89 6.22 25.34
N ALA A 188 -9.15 6.26 24.02
CA ALA A 188 -9.38 7.51 23.31
C ALA A 188 -10.66 8.21 23.81
N ILE A 189 -11.75 7.45 23.98
CA ILE A 189 -13.02 7.99 24.47
C ILE A 189 -12.91 8.42 25.93
N SER A 190 -12.19 7.67 26.78
CA SER A 190 -11.97 8.08 28.16
C SER A 190 -11.22 9.42 28.23
N SER A 191 -10.23 9.66 27.38
CA SER A 191 -9.55 10.97 27.27
C SER A 191 -10.48 12.09 26.83
N VAL A 192 -11.36 11.84 25.88
CA VAL A 192 -12.37 12.84 25.45
C VAL A 192 -13.33 13.17 26.60
N ILE A 193 -13.80 12.16 27.35
CA ILE A 193 -14.68 12.37 28.51
C ILE A 193 -13.99 13.27 29.54
N LYS A 194 -12.72 13.01 29.89
CA LYS A 194 -11.97 13.84 30.86
C LYS A 194 -11.89 15.30 30.42
N LEU A 195 -11.57 15.52 29.14
CA LEU A 195 -11.46 16.87 28.58
C LEU A 195 -12.80 17.60 28.60
N LEU A 196 -13.88 16.95 28.16
CA LEU A 196 -15.21 17.55 28.14
C LEU A 196 -15.73 17.85 29.54
N VAL A 197 -15.51 16.94 30.50
CA VAL A 197 -15.87 17.14 31.91
C VAL A 197 -15.18 18.39 32.46
N LEU A 198 -13.86 18.48 32.33
CA LEU A 198 -13.10 19.58 32.91
C LEU A 198 -13.40 20.92 32.24
N LEU A 199 -13.52 20.95 30.91
CA LEU A 199 -13.92 22.16 30.16
C LEU A 199 -15.33 22.62 30.53
N SER A 200 -16.29 21.69 30.64
CA SER A 200 -17.67 22.02 30.99
C SER A 200 -17.76 22.63 32.39
N ILE A 201 -17.02 22.07 33.35
CA ILE A 201 -16.98 22.60 34.72
C ILE A 201 -16.27 23.95 34.75
N ALA A 202 -15.12 24.11 34.10
CA ALA A 202 -14.41 25.38 34.03
C ALA A 202 -15.29 26.48 33.41
N ALA A 203 -15.96 26.17 32.30
CA ALA A 203 -16.89 27.10 31.66
C ALA A 203 -18.09 27.44 32.56
N TYR A 204 -18.73 26.43 33.15
CA TYR A 204 -19.86 26.63 34.06
C TYR A 204 -19.49 27.56 35.21
N VAL A 205 -18.35 27.29 35.85
CA VAL A 205 -17.88 28.03 37.03
C VAL A 205 -17.42 29.44 36.66
N LEU A 206 -16.81 29.63 35.49
CA LEU A 206 -16.44 30.95 34.98
C LEU A 206 -17.66 31.88 34.86
N PHE A 207 -18.78 31.39 34.34
CA PHE A 207 -19.98 32.21 34.15
C PHE A 207 -20.87 32.25 35.40
N ALA A 208 -21.10 31.11 36.05
CA ALA A 208 -22.05 31.02 37.17
C ALA A 208 -21.48 31.56 38.49
N VAL A 209 -20.18 31.38 38.74
CA VAL A 209 -19.53 31.79 39.99
C VAL A 209 -18.75 33.08 39.81
N LEU A 210 -17.91 33.15 38.77
CA LEU A 210 -17.01 34.30 38.58
C LEU A 210 -17.67 35.48 37.87
N GLY A 211 -18.80 35.31 37.18
CA GLY A 211 -19.54 36.37 36.47
C GLY A 211 -19.10 36.60 35.02
N GLY A 212 -18.20 35.75 34.50
CA GLY A 212 -17.57 35.91 33.20
C GLY A 212 -16.11 36.36 33.29
N PRO A 213 -15.39 36.44 32.16
CA PRO A 213 -13.94 36.71 32.15
C PRO A 213 -13.58 38.14 32.59
N GLU A 214 -14.40 39.14 32.24
CA GLU A 214 -14.18 40.52 32.67
C GLU A 214 -14.38 40.69 34.17
N ASP A 215 -15.48 40.13 34.71
CA ASP A 215 -15.79 40.14 36.13
C ASP A 215 -14.76 39.35 36.95
N ALA A 216 -14.32 38.19 36.46
CA ALA A 216 -13.26 37.41 37.08
C ALA A 216 -11.96 38.22 37.21
N LEU A 217 -11.55 38.92 36.14
CA LEU A 217 -10.36 39.77 36.15
C LEU A 217 -10.52 40.96 37.09
N SER A 218 -11.72 41.56 37.15
CA SER A 218 -12.02 42.66 38.06
C SER A 218 -11.96 42.22 39.52
N TRP A 219 -12.49 41.04 39.85
CA TRP A 219 -12.46 40.45 41.18
C TRP A 219 -11.03 40.11 41.61
N LEU A 220 -10.22 39.58 40.68
CA LEU A 220 -8.81 39.30 40.93
C LEU A 220 -8.02 40.59 41.23
N LYS A 221 -8.28 41.69 40.49
CA LYS A 221 -7.68 43.00 40.77
C LYS A 221 -8.06 43.57 42.14
N GLN A 222 -9.25 43.24 42.63
CA GLN A 222 -9.71 43.64 43.97
C GLN A 222 -9.11 42.78 45.09
N ASN A 223 -8.63 41.57 44.77
CA ASN A 223 -8.05 40.62 45.72
C ASN A 223 -6.60 40.25 45.33
N PRO A 224 -5.66 41.22 45.34
CA PRO A 224 -4.28 41.00 44.90
C PRO A 224 -3.54 39.95 45.74
N GLN A 225 -3.96 39.75 47.00
CA GLN A 225 -3.40 38.74 47.90
C GLN A 225 -3.54 37.31 47.36
N ILE A 226 -4.62 37.01 46.62
CA ILE A 226 -4.84 35.68 46.02
C ILE A 226 -3.87 35.48 44.85
N LEU A 227 -3.68 36.52 44.03
CA LEU A 227 -2.72 36.48 42.93
C LEU A 227 -1.30 36.36 43.47
N GLU A 228 -0.97 37.09 44.53
CA GLU A 228 0.27 36.92 45.27
C GLU A 228 0.37 35.49 45.77
N GLN A 229 -0.61 34.90 46.48
CA GLN A 229 -0.50 33.49 46.92
C GLN A 229 -0.30 32.48 45.79
N LEU A 230 -0.92 32.68 44.63
CA LEU A 230 -0.75 31.80 43.44
C LEU A 230 0.61 31.96 42.74
N THR A 231 1.28 33.11 42.93
CA THR A 231 2.56 33.47 42.29
C THR A 231 3.73 33.56 43.27
N ALA A 232 3.46 33.69 44.56
CA ALA A 232 4.38 33.86 45.67
C ALA A 232 4.84 32.48 46.11
N ASN A 233 5.83 31.98 45.37
CA ASN A 233 6.91 31.24 45.96
C ASN A 233 8.17 31.50 45.15
N ASP A 234 8.86 32.57 45.55
CA ASP A 234 10.25 32.87 45.25
C ASP A 234 11.14 31.91 46.07
N ASN A 235 11.59 30.83 45.42
CA ASN A 235 12.81 30.05 45.67
C ASN A 235 12.56 28.56 45.35
N ASP A 236 13.06 28.10 44.20
CA ASP A 236 13.95 26.92 44.10
C ASP A 236 14.02 26.43 42.65
N ASP A 237 15.16 25.87 42.28
CA ASP A 237 15.44 25.13 41.04
C ASP A 237 14.52 23.90 40.79
N SER A 238 13.44 23.75 41.56
CA SER A 238 12.50 22.63 41.61
C SER A 238 11.78 22.34 40.30
N TRP A 239 11.45 23.38 39.55
CA TRP A 239 10.63 23.26 38.35
C TRP A 239 11.34 22.41 37.29
N HIS A 240 12.68 22.50 37.19
CA HIS A 240 13.48 21.66 36.29
C HIS A 240 13.36 20.18 36.64
N THR A 241 13.45 19.84 37.93
CA THR A 241 13.38 18.46 38.41
C THR A 241 11.99 17.85 38.15
N LEU A 242 10.92 18.62 38.39
CA LEU A 242 9.56 18.17 38.06
C LEU A 242 9.34 18.02 36.58
N LEU A 243 9.76 19.03 35.80
CA LEU A 243 9.64 18.99 34.34
C LEU A 243 10.34 17.74 33.80
N LEU A 244 11.56 17.47 34.25
CA LEU A 244 12.31 16.27 33.86
C LEU A 244 11.66 14.97 34.34
N ALA A 245 11.10 14.94 35.55
CA ALA A 245 10.39 13.78 36.08
C ALA A 245 9.14 13.45 35.27
N PHE A 246 8.30 14.45 34.94
CA PHE A 246 7.09 14.26 34.14
C PHE A 246 7.40 13.99 32.66
N PHE A 247 8.45 14.60 32.12
CA PHE A 247 9.01 14.26 30.81
C PHE A 247 9.38 12.79 30.75
N THR A 248 10.16 12.32 31.74
CA THR A 248 10.59 10.92 31.80
C THR A 248 9.42 9.97 32.00
N ALA A 249 8.49 10.32 32.88
CA ALA A 249 7.32 9.51 33.17
C ALA A 249 6.48 9.24 31.90
N THR A 250 6.35 10.24 31.02
CA THR A 250 5.66 10.09 29.73
C THR A 250 6.31 9.04 28.84
N LEU A 251 7.63 8.85 28.92
CA LEU A 251 8.40 7.88 28.13
C LEU A 251 8.46 6.48 28.78
N VAL A 252 8.61 6.44 30.11
CA VAL A 252 9.00 5.23 30.87
C VAL A 252 7.80 4.47 31.42
N MET A 253 6.71 5.15 31.77
CA MET A 253 5.57 4.53 32.44
C MET A 253 5.05 3.33 31.63
N PRO A 254 4.85 2.14 32.25
CA PRO A 254 4.52 0.94 31.50
C PRO A 254 3.29 1.07 30.60
N HIS A 255 2.25 1.75 31.07
CA HIS A 255 1.03 1.97 30.30
C HIS A 255 1.23 2.95 29.14
N MET A 256 2.02 4.01 29.34
CA MET A 256 2.36 4.96 28.26
C MET A 256 3.24 4.30 27.21
N PHE A 257 4.26 3.55 27.64
CA PHE A 257 5.13 2.80 26.73
C PHE A 257 4.32 1.80 25.89
N HIS A 258 3.40 1.06 26.52
CA HIS A 258 2.55 0.10 25.83
C HIS A 258 1.63 0.77 24.79
N LEU A 259 0.96 1.87 25.13
CA LEU A 259 0.08 2.60 24.20
C LEU A 259 0.87 3.30 23.07
N ALA A 260 2.00 3.91 23.39
CA ALA A 260 2.81 4.69 22.44
C ALA A 260 3.57 3.80 21.45
N PHE A 261 4.02 2.62 21.86
CA PHE A 261 4.93 1.79 21.06
C PHE A 261 4.34 0.42 20.68
N THR A 262 3.69 -0.27 21.62
CA THR A 262 3.21 -1.64 21.38
C THR A 262 1.89 -1.67 20.61
N GLU A 263 0.95 -0.80 20.98
CA GLU A 263 -0.38 -0.71 20.34
C GLU A 263 -0.42 0.26 19.14
N ASN A 264 0.63 1.06 18.96
CA ASN A 264 0.70 2.02 17.86
C ASN A 264 0.96 1.35 16.49
N ARG A 265 0.35 1.91 15.44
CA ARG A 265 0.35 1.34 14.08
C ARG A 265 1.29 2.03 13.11
N SER A 266 1.56 3.31 13.32
CA SER A 266 2.22 4.16 12.34
C SER A 266 3.14 5.16 13.03
N THR A 267 4.15 5.63 12.30
CA THR A 267 4.92 6.81 12.70
C THR A 267 4.09 8.09 12.58
N ASP A 268 3.14 8.16 11.63
CA ASP A 268 2.26 9.32 11.40
C ASP A 268 1.42 9.71 12.63
N SER A 269 0.93 8.75 13.40
CA SER A 269 0.24 9.00 14.67
C SER A 269 1.13 9.67 15.71
N LEU A 270 2.43 9.33 15.79
CA LEU A 270 3.37 9.99 16.70
C LEU A 270 3.72 11.40 16.21
N TYR A 271 3.83 11.61 14.89
CA TYR A 271 3.97 12.96 14.33
C TYR A 271 2.77 13.83 14.68
N LYS A 272 1.54 13.33 14.53
CA LYS A 272 0.32 14.07 14.92
C LYS A 272 0.22 14.26 16.43
N ALA A 273 0.65 13.29 17.23
CA ALA A 273 0.73 13.41 18.68
C ALA A 273 1.70 14.52 19.14
N SER A 274 2.74 14.83 18.34
CA SER A 274 3.72 15.89 18.69
C SER A 274 3.12 17.28 18.88
N TRP A 275 1.99 17.57 18.23
CA TRP A 275 1.22 18.80 18.41
C TRP A 275 -0.12 18.56 19.10
N GLY A 276 -0.79 17.44 18.80
CA GLY A 276 -2.08 17.11 19.39
C GLY A 276 -2.02 16.95 20.91
N MET A 277 -1.03 16.22 21.43
CA MET A 277 -0.92 16.00 22.88
C MET A 277 -0.61 17.29 23.66
N PRO A 278 0.32 18.15 23.21
CA PRO A 278 0.48 19.49 23.79
C PRO A 278 -0.81 20.30 23.83
N LEU A 279 -1.60 20.30 22.75
CA LEU A 279 -2.89 21.01 22.73
C LEU A 279 -3.87 20.42 23.74
N TYR A 280 -3.99 19.09 23.81
CA TYR A 280 -4.84 18.41 24.78
C TYR A 280 -4.46 18.75 26.24
N LEU A 281 -3.16 18.72 26.56
CA LEU A 281 -2.65 19.05 27.89
C LEU A 281 -2.82 20.53 28.22
N LEU A 282 -2.65 21.43 27.25
CA LEU A 282 -2.87 22.87 27.41
C LEU A 282 -4.32 23.17 27.77
N LEU A 283 -5.28 22.53 27.08
CA LEU A 283 -6.71 22.71 27.36
C LEU A 283 -7.07 22.25 28.79
N LEU A 284 -6.51 21.12 29.25
CA LEU A 284 -6.69 20.66 30.63
C LEU A 284 -6.06 21.63 31.63
N ALA A 285 -4.80 22.03 31.40
CA ALA A 285 -4.06 22.94 32.28
C ALA A 285 -4.76 24.30 32.42
N GLY A 286 -5.33 24.83 31.33
CA GLY A 286 -6.06 26.11 31.34
C GLY A 286 -7.34 26.09 32.18
N CYS A 287 -7.94 24.92 32.42
CA CYS A 287 -9.11 24.79 33.28
C CYS A 287 -8.77 24.93 34.77
N VAL A 288 -7.56 24.52 35.18
CA VAL A 288 -7.18 24.41 36.60
C VAL A 288 -7.24 25.78 37.32
N PRO A 289 -6.61 26.87 36.82
CA PRO A 289 -6.67 28.17 37.48
C PRO A 289 -8.10 28.73 37.59
N ILE A 290 -8.93 28.53 36.56
CA ILE A 290 -10.32 29.02 36.54
C ILE A 290 -11.12 28.41 37.69
N ILE A 291 -10.97 27.10 37.87
CA ILE A 291 -11.70 26.34 38.89
C ILE A 291 -11.18 26.69 40.30
N VAL A 292 -9.86 26.88 40.47
CA VAL A 292 -9.27 27.32 41.75
C VAL A 292 -9.74 28.72 42.15
N LEU A 293 -9.77 29.68 41.21
CA LEU A 293 -10.24 31.05 41.50
C LEU A 293 -11.68 31.07 42.00
N ALA A 294 -12.54 30.24 41.43
CA ALA A 294 -13.90 30.10 41.92
C ALA A 294 -14.00 29.41 43.28
N GLY A 295 -13.10 28.47 43.57
CA GLY A 295 -12.93 27.90 44.91
C GLY A 295 -12.63 28.98 45.95
N TYR A 296 -11.70 29.88 45.66
CA TYR A 296 -11.41 31.02 46.53
C TYR A 296 -12.59 31.98 46.67
N LYS A 297 -13.30 32.29 45.57
CA LYS A 297 -14.49 33.16 45.62
C LYS A 297 -15.63 32.57 46.46
N LEU A 298 -15.71 31.25 46.56
CA LEU A 298 -16.69 30.52 47.39
C LEU A 298 -16.17 30.18 48.79
N GLU A 299 -14.96 30.65 49.16
CA GLU A 299 -14.34 30.43 50.48
C GLU A 299 -14.28 28.94 50.89
N ILE A 300 -13.94 28.06 49.95
CA ILE A 300 -13.82 26.62 50.20
C ILE A 300 -12.55 26.34 51.02
N ASN A 301 -12.71 26.05 52.31
CA ASN A 301 -11.60 25.82 53.27
C ASN A 301 -11.20 24.33 53.43
N GLN A 302 -11.65 23.45 52.54
CA GLN A 302 -11.37 22.01 52.58
C GLN A 302 -10.15 21.65 51.73
N GLU A 303 -9.69 20.40 51.79
CA GLU A 303 -8.52 19.94 51.01
C GLU A 303 -8.69 20.17 49.50
N SER A 304 -7.78 20.93 48.89
CA SER A 304 -7.89 21.33 47.48
C SER A 304 -7.81 20.19 46.47
N SER A 305 -7.29 19.01 46.85
CA SER A 305 -7.25 17.83 45.96
C SER A 305 -8.63 17.46 45.40
N PHE A 306 -9.70 17.66 46.17
CA PHE A 306 -11.08 17.34 45.79
C PHE A 306 -11.94 18.59 45.54
N LEU A 307 -11.32 19.73 45.22
CA LEU A 307 -11.99 21.01 45.01
C LEU A 307 -13.20 20.93 44.05
N LEU A 308 -13.05 20.21 42.93
CA LEU A 308 -14.13 19.97 41.96
C LEU A 308 -15.41 19.42 42.61
N LEU A 309 -15.24 18.49 43.55
CA LEU A 309 -16.34 17.83 44.24
C LEU A 309 -17.01 18.77 45.24
N TYR A 310 -16.22 19.44 46.06
CA TYR A 310 -16.71 20.40 47.06
C TYR A 310 -17.41 21.60 46.42
N LEU A 311 -16.85 22.12 45.34
CA LEU A 311 -17.46 23.18 44.55
C LEU A 311 -18.83 22.75 44.01
N SER A 312 -18.94 21.51 43.52
CA SER A 312 -20.22 20.96 43.04
C SER A 312 -21.25 20.77 44.17
N GLN A 313 -20.80 20.41 45.38
CA GLN A 313 -21.65 20.28 46.56
C GLN A 313 -22.18 21.62 47.06
N ILE A 314 -21.34 22.66 47.10
CA ILE A 314 -21.71 24.02 47.52
C ILE A 314 -22.70 24.66 46.54
N LEU A 315 -22.51 24.40 45.25
CA LEU A 315 -23.44 24.85 44.21
C LEU A 315 -24.77 24.07 44.19
N HIS A 316 -24.93 23.05 45.05
CA HIS A 316 -26.12 22.22 45.16
C HIS A 316 -26.61 21.63 43.82
N SER A 317 -25.69 21.30 42.92
CA SER A 317 -25.99 20.80 41.58
C SER A 317 -25.67 19.31 41.45
N GLU A 318 -26.71 18.48 41.44
CA GLU A 318 -26.56 17.01 41.33
C GLU A 318 -25.87 16.58 40.03
N TRP A 319 -26.17 17.26 38.92
CA TRP A 319 -25.58 16.94 37.63
C TRP A 319 -24.06 17.20 37.59
N LEU A 320 -23.59 18.28 38.24
CA LEU A 320 -22.16 18.57 38.34
C LEU A 320 -21.43 17.51 39.18
N ILE A 321 -22.03 17.07 40.28
CA ILE A 321 -21.46 16.01 41.12
C ILE A 321 -21.27 14.71 40.33
N ILE A 322 -22.29 14.30 39.57
CA ILE A 322 -22.23 13.09 38.73
C ILE A 322 -21.15 13.23 37.64
N ILE A 323 -21.06 14.39 36.99
CA ILE A 323 -20.06 14.67 35.96
C ILE A 323 -18.64 14.64 36.53
N VAL A 324 -18.40 15.26 37.69
CA VAL A 324 -17.11 15.22 38.38
C VAL A 324 -16.75 13.78 38.77
N PHE A 325 -17.72 13.04 39.30
CA PHE A 325 -17.53 11.64 39.68
C PHE A 325 -17.14 10.76 38.49
N ILE A 326 -17.84 10.89 37.36
CA ILE A 326 -17.50 10.20 36.11
C ILE A 326 -16.11 10.61 35.63
N GLY A 327 -15.77 11.90 35.69
CA GLY A 327 -14.44 12.40 35.32
C GLY A 327 -13.31 11.78 36.16
N GLY A 328 -13.47 11.74 37.49
CA GLY A 328 -12.52 11.11 38.40
C GLY A 328 -12.39 9.61 38.18
N LEU A 329 -13.51 8.90 37.99
CA LEU A 329 -13.52 7.48 37.66
C LEU A 329 -12.79 7.20 36.34
N THR A 330 -13.03 8.04 35.33
CA THR A 330 -12.40 7.97 34.01
C THR A 330 -10.89 8.17 34.08
N ALA A 331 -10.43 9.11 34.93
CA ALA A 331 -9.03 9.38 35.17
C ALA A 331 -8.31 8.22 35.88
N ALA A 332 -8.99 7.53 36.82
CA ALA A 332 -8.42 6.41 37.56
C ALA A 332 -8.42 5.09 36.77
N SER A 333 -9.55 4.73 36.16
CA SER A 333 -9.77 3.37 35.62
C SER A 333 -8.84 3.04 34.45
N GLY A 334 -8.59 4.01 33.55
CA GLY A 334 -7.78 3.79 32.34
C GLY A 334 -6.35 3.36 32.66
N ILE A 335 -5.71 4.05 33.61
CA ILE A 335 -4.33 3.74 34.01
C ILE A 335 -4.25 2.40 34.71
N ILE A 336 -5.16 2.09 35.64
CA ILE A 336 -5.13 0.80 36.35
C ILE A 336 -5.26 -0.35 35.33
N ILE A 337 -6.21 -0.27 34.38
CA ILE A 337 -6.41 -1.31 33.37
C ILE A 337 -5.15 -1.51 32.52
N VAL A 338 -4.63 -0.44 31.89
CA VAL A 338 -3.52 -0.56 30.94
C VAL A 338 -2.20 -0.88 31.65
N ALA A 339 -1.96 -0.31 32.83
CA ALA A 339 -0.75 -0.59 33.61
C ALA A 339 -0.74 -2.03 34.13
N SER A 340 -1.86 -2.55 34.62
CA SER A 340 -1.94 -3.97 35.06
C SER A 340 -1.72 -4.93 33.91
N ILE A 341 -2.26 -4.66 32.71
CA ILE A 341 -2.02 -5.47 31.50
C ILE A 341 -0.52 -5.43 31.12
N SER A 342 0.07 -4.24 31.10
CA SER A 342 1.48 -4.05 30.73
C SER A 342 2.43 -4.72 31.71
N LEU A 343 2.23 -4.50 33.02
CA LEU A 343 3.04 -5.11 34.09
C LEU A 343 2.89 -6.62 34.12
N ALA A 344 1.68 -7.15 33.97
CA ALA A 344 1.46 -8.59 33.91
C ALA A 344 2.20 -9.22 32.71
N SER A 345 2.24 -8.53 31.56
CA SER A 345 3.08 -8.96 30.42
C SER A 345 4.55 -9.04 30.77
N MET A 346 5.07 -8.00 31.42
CA MET A 346 6.49 -7.88 31.73
C MET A 346 6.91 -8.94 32.74
N LEU A 347 6.09 -9.14 33.78
CA LEU A 347 6.28 -10.20 34.78
C LEU A 347 6.21 -11.58 34.14
N GLN A 348 5.28 -11.80 33.22
CA GLN A 348 5.17 -13.07 32.49
C GLN A 348 6.47 -13.37 31.73
N ASN A 349 6.99 -12.40 30.95
CA ASN A 349 8.12 -12.61 30.05
C ASN A 349 9.48 -12.64 30.74
N HIS A 350 9.72 -11.78 31.74
CA HIS A 350 11.05 -11.59 32.34
C HIS A 350 11.22 -12.23 33.72
N LEU A 351 10.13 -12.58 34.40
CA LEU A 351 10.17 -13.19 35.72
C LEU A 351 9.72 -14.65 35.68
N ILE A 352 8.52 -14.92 35.15
CA ILE A 352 7.92 -16.25 35.28
C ILE A 352 8.44 -17.24 34.23
N LEU A 353 8.43 -16.88 32.94
CA LEU A 353 8.86 -17.77 31.87
C LEU A 353 10.31 -18.28 32.01
N PRO A 354 11.30 -17.46 32.44
CA PRO A 354 12.66 -17.95 32.67
C PRO A 354 12.80 -18.93 33.84
N LEU A 355 11.88 -18.90 34.82
CA LEU A 355 11.95 -19.70 36.05
C LEU A 355 11.19 -21.04 35.96
N ILE A 356 10.23 -21.16 35.04
CA ILE A 356 9.34 -22.33 34.94
C ILE A 356 9.69 -23.16 33.71
N LYS A 357 9.85 -24.48 33.88
CA LYS A 357 9.92 -25.42 32.75
C LYS A 357 8.56 -25.50 32.05
N THR A 358 8.53 -25.24 30.74
CA THR A 358 7.31 -25.27 29.94
C THR A 358 6.68 -26.67 29.97
N PRO A 359 5.40 -26.83 30.37
CA PRO A 359 4.75 -28.14 30.46
C PRO A 359 4.51 -28.75 29.06
N GLU A 360 4.96 -29.99 28.85
CA GLU A 360 4.94 -30.68 27.55
C GLU A 360 3.53 -31.05 27.02
N ASN A 361 2.54 -31.24 27.92
CA ASN A 361 1.23 -31.84 27.59
C ASN A 361 0.01 -30.91 27.80
N VAL A 362 0.21 -29.63 28.13
CA VAL A 362 -0.90 -28.67 28.31
C VAL A 362 -1.09 -27.87 27.03
N LYS A 363 -2.33 -27.44 26.72
CA LYS A 363 -2.58 -26.39 25.71
C LYS A 363 -1.82 -25.12 26.13
N PHE A 364 -0.57 -25.00 25.70
CA PHE A 364 0.42 -23.99 26.12
C PHE A 364 -0.16 -22.56 26.09
N TYR A 365 -0.90 -22.22 25.04
CA TYR A 365 -1.59 -20.93 24.91
C TYR A 365 -2.64 -20.68 26.01
N ALA A 366 -3.42 -21.70 26.40
CA ALA A 366 -4.42 -21.55 27.45
C ALA A 366 -3.74 -21.37 28.83
N TRP A 367 -2.60 -22.03 29.05
CA TRP A 367 -1.79 -21.84 30.25
C TRP A 367 -1.23 -20.42 30.33
N LEU A 368 -0.65 -19.89 29.25
CA LEU A 368 -0.16 -18.51 29.18
C LEU A 368 -1.27 -17.48 29.47
N LEU A 369 -2.48 -17.72 28.96
CA LEU A 369 -3.63 -16.86 29.23
C LEU A 369 -4.03 -16.88 30.71
N TRP A 370 -4.16 -18.05 31.32
CA TRP A 370 -4.48 -18.16 32.75
C TRP A 370 -3.41 -17.55 33.64
N LEU A 371 -2.13 -17.76 33.30
CA LEU A 371 -1.01 -17.14 33.99
C LEU A 371 -1.13 -15.61 33.95
N ARG A 372 -1.46 -15.05 32.78
CA ARG A 372 -1.69 -13.60 32.65
C ARG A 372 -2.86 -13.10 33.50
N ARG A 373 -3.97 -13.85 33.59
CA ARG A 373 -5.11 -13.50 34.46
C ARG A 373 -4.68 -13.41 35.92
N ILE A 374 -3.93 -14.41 36.39
CA ILE A 374 -3.42 -14.47 37.76
C ILE A 374 -2.48 -13.28 38.01
N LEU A 375 -1.58 -12.98 37.08
CA LEU A 375 -0.66 -11.85 37.21
C LEU A 375 -1.38 -10.49 37.25
N ILE A 376 -2.39 -10.28 36.40
CA ILE A 376 -3.22 -9.05 36.43
C ILE A 376 -3.88 -8.90 37.81
N SER A 377 -4.53 -9.96 38.30
CA SER A 377 -5.14 -9.95 39.64
C SER A 377 -4.13 -9.69 40.74
N LEU A 378 -2.93 -10.26 40.64
CA LEU A 378 -1.86 -10.07 41.61
C LEU A 378 -1.35 -8.61 41.64
N VAL A 379 -1.16 -7.98 40.48
CA VAL A 379 -0.74 -6.58 40.39
C VAL A 379 -1.78 -5.65 41.01
N VAL A 380 -3.07 -5.86 40.72
CA VAL A 380 -4.16 -5.08 41.31
C VAL A 380 -4.24 -5.32 42.82
N LEU A 381 -4.10 -6.57 43.28
CA LEU A 381 -4.09 -6.92 44.71
C LEU A 381 -2.91 -6.27 45.44
N CYS A 382 -1.70 -6.31 44.88
CA CYS A 382 -0.53 -5.64 45.45
C CYS A 382 -0.75 -4.13 45.55
N SER A 383 -1.39 -3.53 44.54
CA SER A 383 -1.73 -2.09 44.55
C SER A 383 -2.76 -1.74 45.63
N TYR A 384 -3.77 -2.61 45.82
CA TYR A 384 -4.75 -2.47 46.90
C TYR A 384 -4.09 -2.60 48.29
N LEU A 385 -3.26 -3.63 48.50
CA LEU A 385 -2.55 -3.81 49.76
C LEU A 385 -1.65 -2.60 50.05
N PHE A 386 -0.94 -2.11 49.04
CA PHE A 386 -0.13 -0.90 49.17
C PHE A 386 -0.97 0.32 49.58
N TYR A 387 -2.14 0.51 48.96
CA TYR A 387 -3.10 1.55 49.35
C TYR A 387 -3.53 1.41 50.81
N THR A 388 -3.93 0.22 51.25
CA THR A 388 -4.43 0.03 52.62
C THR A 388 -3.36 0.23 53.69
N VAL A 389 -2.10 -0.10 53.40
CA VAL A 389 -1.00 -0.01 54.38
C VAL A 389 -0.38 1.39 54.38
N PHE A 390 -0.18 1.99 53.20
CA PHE A 390 0.59 3.23 53.06
C PHE A 390 -0.18 4.38 52.43
N GLY A 391 -1.08 4.10 51.49
CA GLY A 391 -1.77 5.14 50.71
C GLY A 391 -2.88 5.87 51.46
N ALA A 392 -3.68 5.15 52.26
CA ALA A 392 -4.90 5.69 52.87
C ALA A 392 -4.68 6.87 53.84
N SER A 393 -3.47 7.03 54.38
CA SER A 393 -3.13 8.11 55.32
C SER A 393 -2.31 9.24 54.70
N GLN A 394 -1.97 9.15 53.41
CA GLN A 394 -1.03 10.07 52.75
C GLN A 394 -1.75 11.00 51.78
N GLN A 395 -1.20 12.20 51.58
CA GLN A 395 -1.70 13.13 50.57
C GLN A 395 -1.35 12.64 49.15
N ILE A 396 -2.31 12.80 48.23
CA ILE A 396 -2.17 12.38 46.82
C ILE A 396 -0.91 12.94 46.17
N HIS A 397 -0.55 14.19 46.48
CA HIS A 397 0.57 14.86 45.83
C HIS A 397 1.94 14.28 46.23
N LEU A 398 2.15 13.97 47.52
CA LEU A 398 3.42 13.41 48.02
C LEU A 398 3.70 12.02 47.45
N LEU A 399 2.67 11.17 47.45
CA LEU A 399 2.76 9.81 46.92
C LEU A 399 3.04 9.83 45.41
N GLY A 400 2.48 10.81 44.69
CA GLY A 400 2.70 10.94 43.25
C GLY A 400 4.10 11.43 42.92
N LEU A 401 4.60 12.46 43.62
CA LEU A 401 5.98 12.94 43.46
C LEU A 401 6.99 11.80 43.65
N SER A 402 6.80 10.97 44.68
CA SER A 402 7.63 9.79 44.92
C SER A 402 7.65 8.83 43.71
N ALA A 403 6.49 8.56 43.10
CA ALA A 403 6.40 7.72 41.91
C ALA A 403 7.13 8.32 40.69
N PHE A 404 6.97 9.63 40.43
CA PHE A 404 7.60 10.27 39.29
C PHE A 404 9.14 10.32 39.41
N VAL A 405 9.66 10.53 40.64
CA VAL A 405 11.11 10.46 40.91
C VAL A 405 11.65 9.03 40.70
N ALA A 406 10.86 8.00 41.00
CA ALA A 406 11.25 6.62 40.71
C ALA A 406 11.36 6.37 39.19
N PHE A 407 10.41 6.86 38.39
CA PHE A 407 10.49 6.74 36.92
C PHE A 407 11.67 7.51 36.32
N LEU A 408 12.09 8.62 36.95
CA LEU A 408 13.24 9.41 36.52
C LEU A 408 14.53 8.57 36.43
N GLN A 409 14.66 7.52 37.26
CA GLN A 409 15.84 6.65 37.30
C GLN A 409 16.05 5.81 36.02
N PHE A 410 15.03 5.66 35.17
CA PHE A 410 15.15 4.92 33.92
C PHE A 410 15.57 5.80 32.74
N LEU A 411 15.57 7.13 32.90
CA LEU A 411 15.95 8.07 31.84
C LEU A 411 17.36 7.82 31.27
N PRO A 412 18.42 7.61 32.09
CA PRO A 412 19.76 7.38 31.56
C PRO A 412 19.83 6.16 30.64
N GLY A 413 19.04 5.12 30.93
CA GLY A 413 18.94 3.92 30.10
C GLY A 413 18.34 4.19 28.72
N ILE A 414 17.28 5.01 28.65
CA ILE A 414 16.67 5.41 27.36
C ILE A 414 17.67 6.21 26.54
N ILE A 415 18.31 7.21 27.14
CA ILE A 415 19.30 8.05 26.45
C ILE A 415 20.48 7.19 25.95
N ALA A 416 20.97 6.27 26.77
CA ALA A 416 22.06 5.38 26.36
C ALA A 416 21.66 4.40 25.25
N THR A 417 20.38 4.00 25.18
CA THR A 417 19.86 3.14 24.11
C THR A 417 19.94 3.86 22.75
N LEU A 418 19.65 5.16 22.71
CA LEU A 418 19.55 5.93 21.47
C LEU A 418 20.88 6.58 21.04
N PHE A 419 21.74 6.96 21.98
CA PHE A 419 22.86 7.86 21.72
C PHE A 419 24.24 7.36 22.16
N TRP A 420 24.35 6.35 23.03
CA TRP A 420 25.63 5.96 23.63
C TRP A 420 26.01 4.50 23.37
N LEU A 421 26.94 4.28 22.43
CA LEU A 421 27.45 2.94 22.08
C LEU A 421 28.21 2.26 23.21
N GLY A 422 29.04 3.01 23.94
CA GLY A 422 29.93 2.48 24.98
C GLY A 422 29.24 2.11 26.31
N ALA A 423 27.91 2.15 26.36
CA ALA A 423 27.15 1.70 27.51
C ALA A 423 27.09 0.16 27.56
N ASN A 424 27.39 -0.40 28.73
CA ASN A 424 27.37 -1.85 28.96
C ASN A 424 26.36 -2.26 30.03
N ARG A 425 26.03 -3.56 30.07
CA ARG A 425 25.00 -4.09 30.97
C ARG A 425 25.31 -3.92 32.47
N ILE A 426 26.58 -4.03 32.86
CA ILE A 426 26.99 -3.98 34.26
C ILE A 426 26.83 -2.56 34.78
N GLY A 427 27.29 -1.56 34.03
CA GLY A 427 27.11 -0.17 34.41
C GLY A 427 25.64 0.22 34.48
N PHE A 428 24.81 -0.25 33.53
CA PHE A 428 23.36 0.02 33.58
C PHE A 428 22.72 -0.55 34.85
N ILE A 429 22.99 -1.82 35.20
CA ILE A 429 22.44 -2.46 36.39
C ILE A 429 22.91 -1.74 37.66
N VAL A 430 24.22 -1.46 37.78
CA VAL A 430 24.77 -0.81 38.98
C VAL A 430 24.20 0.60 39.12
N GLY A 431 24.16 1.39 38.04
CA GLY A 431 23.58 2.73 38.06
C GLY A 431 22.11 2.71 38.48
N LEU A 432 21.30 1.84 37.87
CA LEU A 432 19.88 1.73 38.17
C LEU A 432 19.61 1.28 39.61
N ILE A 433 20.33 0.27 40.11
CA ILE A 433 20.19 -0.21 41.50
C ILE A 433 20.60 0.89 42.48
N LEU A 434 21.70 1.60 42.22
CA LEU A 434 22.22 2.62 43.13
C LEU A 434 21.30 3.85 43.19
N GLY A 435 20.80 4.31 42.03
CA GLY A 435 19.78 5.36 41.95
C GLY A 435 18.47 4.96 42.64
N MET A 436 17.96 3.77 42.35
CA MET A 436 16.71 3.29 42.94
C MET A 436 16.83 3.04 44.45
N SER A 437 17.96 2.54 44.93
CA SER A 437 18.23 2.37 46.37
C SER A 437 18.32 3.72 47.07
N SER A 438 18.94 4.72 46.43
CA SER A 438 18.96 6.10 46.94
C SER A 438 17.55 6.68 47.04
N TRP A 439 16.70 6.49 46.02
CA TRP A 439 15.28 6.88 46.06
C TRP A 439 14.51 6.14 47.17
N ILE A 440 14.72 4.83 47.34
CA ILE A 440 14.07 4.06 48.40
C ILE A 440 14.37 4.69 49.77
N ILE A 441 15.64 5.01 50.04
CA ILE A 441 16.06 5.53 51.35
C ILE A 441 15.63 6.98 51.56
N THR A 442 15.75 7.82 50.52
CA THR A 442 15.65 9.28 50.68
C THR A 442 14.28 9.86 50.34
N THR A 443 13.50 9.23 49.46
CA THR A 443 12.17 9.72 49.05
C THR A 443 11.06 8.77 49.50
N PHE A 444 11.21 7.46 49.25
CA PHE A 444 10.14 6.50 49.50
C PHE A 444 9.97 6.16 50.98
N TYR A 445 11.08 5.88 51.67
CA TYR A 445 11.09 5.49 53.08
C TYR A 445 10.53 6.54 54.04
N PRO A 446 10.83 7.85 53.89
CA PRO A 446 10.19 8.88 54.72
C PRO A 446 8.66 8.94 54.58
N VAL A 447 8.14 8.70 53.37
CA VAL A 447 6.68 8.63 53.12
C VAL A 447 6.05 7.42 53.83
N LEU A 448 6.79 6.32 54.00
CA LEU A 448 6.35 5.14 54.76
C LEU A 448 6.40 5.36 56.29
N LEU A 449 7.37 6.15 56.77
CA LEU A 449 7.73 6.28 58.17
C LEU A 449 6.92 7.32 58.99
N GLN A 450 6.03 8.10 58.38
CA GLN A 450 5.09 8.93 59.15
C GLN A 450 4.22 8.12 60.15
N GLN A 451 4.39 6.80 60.21
CA GLN A 451 3.77 5.89 61.18
C GLN A 451 4.73 5.16 62.17
N GLY A 452 6.07 5.39 62.21
CA GLY A 452 6.91 4.61 63.17
C GLY A 452 8.38 5.04 63.38
N ALA A 453 8.74 5.25 64.65
CA ALA A 453 10.02 5.81 65.13
C ALA A 453 11.17 4.78 65.28
N LEU A 454 11.86 4.41 64.19
CA LEU A 454 13.05 3.53 64.30
C LEU A 454 14.38 4.11 63.75
N LEU A 455 14.36 5.23 63.03
CA LEU A 455 15.57 5.90 62.49
C LEU A 455 15.51 7.44 62.64
N THR A 456 14.99 7.94 63.77
CA THR A 456 14.82 9.37 64.07
C THR A 456 16.13 10.14 64.31
N ASP A 457 17.29 9.47 64.34
CA ASP A 457 18.59 10.09 64.66
C ASP A 457 19.40 10.51 63.42
N THR A 458 18.86 10.33 62.21
CA THR A 458 19.53 10.76 60.97
C THR A 458 18.89 12.04 60.45
N ASN A 459 19.71 13.04 60.10
CA ASN A 459 19.35 14.33 59.46
C ASN A 459 18.59 14.21 58.11
N ILE A 460 18.01 13.05 57.81
CA ILE A 460 17.27 12.73 56.58
C ILE A 460 15.95 13.50 56.51
N GLU A 461 15.36 13.94 57.63
CA GLU A 461 14.16 14.80 57.63
C GLU A 461 14.40 16.18 57.00
N ASN A 462 15.65 16.66 56.95
CA ASN A 462 16.01 17.95 56.35
C ASN A 462 16.33 17.88 54.85
N LEU A 463 16.30 16.69 54.23
CA LEU A 463 16.52 16.56 52.79
C LEU A 463 15.25 16.90 52.01
N ASN A 464 15.25 18.08 51.37
CA ASN A 464 14.23 18.46 50.39
C ASN A 464 14.12 17.36 49.30
N TRP A 465 12.90 16.95 48.96
CA TRP A 465 12.61 15.86 48.01
C TRP A 465 13.30 16.08 46.65
N GLN A 466 13.54 17.34 46.29
CA GLN A 466 14.23 17.77 45.07
C GLN A 466 15.70 17.39 45.09
N SER A 467 16.40 17.75 46.16
CA SER A 467 17.81 17.42 46.35
C SER A 467 17.99 15.90 46.35
N SER A 468 17.07 15.16 46.98
CA SER A 468 17.02 13.70 46.93
C SER A 468 16.84 13.15 45.51
N ALA A 469 15.94 13.72 44.72
CA ALA A 469 15.73 13.33 43.32
C ALA A 469 16.96 13.59 42.44
N ILE A 470 17.61 14.75 42.60
CA ILE A 470 18.81 15.11 41.85
C ILE A 470 19.99 14.22 42.26
N ILE A 471 20.21 14.01 43.56
CA ILE A 471 21.29 13.17 44.08
C ILE A 471 21.13 11.73 43.60
N SER A 472 19.93 11.16 43.68
CA SER A 472 19.67 9.79 43.20
C SER A 472 19.92 9.64 41.70
N LEU A 473 19.48 10.62 40.89
CA LEU A 473 19.74 10.64 39.44
C LEU A 473 21.24 10.82 39.12
N LEU A 474 21.93 11.73 39.80
CA LEU A 474 23.37 11.95 39.62
C LEU A 474 24.18 10.70 40.00
N LEU A 475 23.80 10.04 41.10
CA LEU A 475 24.40 8.77 41.52
C LEU A 475 24.20 7.68 40.47
N ASN A 476 22.99 7.58 39.91
CA ASN A 476 22.68 6.65 38.82
C ASN A 476 23.53 6.93 37.57
N ILE A 477 23.53 8.17 37.07
CA ILE A 477 24.29 8.57 35.89
C ILE A 477 25.79 8.36 36.11
N SER A 478 26.32 8.80 37.25
CA SER A 478 27.75 8.68 37.56
C SER A 478 28.19 7.24 37.66
N ALA A 479 27.43 6.40 38.39
CA ALA A 479 27.73 4.98 38.50
C ALA A 479 27.60 4.26 37.15
N PHE A 480 26.57 4.60 36.36
CA PHE A 480 26.42 4.06 35.00
C PHE A 480 27.61 4.42 34.11
N ILE A 481 28.02 5.68 34.08
CA ILE A 481 29.15 6.15 33.26
C ILE A 481 30.47 5.52 33.72
N ILE A 482 30.79 5.60 35.00
CA ILE A 482 32.06 5.12 35.56
C ILE A 482 32.20 3.61 35.37
N VAL A 483 31.17 2.84 35.75
CA VAL A 483 31.23 1.37 35.63
C VAL A 483 31.24 0.97 34.16
N SER A 484 30.44 1.62 33.29
CA SER A 484 30.48 1.27 31.87
C SER A 484 31.80 1.59 31.18
N ARG A 485 32.56 2.59 31.65
CA ARG A 485 33.91 2.88 31.17
C ARG A 485 34.97 1.92 31.71
N LEU A 486 34.80 1.45 32.95
CA LEU A 486 35.77 0.57 33.62
C LEU A 486 35.60 -0.90 33.24
N THR A 487 34.39 -1.36 32.91
CA THR A 487 34.14 -2.76 32.53
C THR A 487 34.13 -2.96 31.02
N PRO A 488 34.64 -4.09 30.51
CA PRO A 488 34.66 -4.36 29.07
C PRO A 488 33.24 -4.48 28.51
N THR A 489 33.03 -3.92 27.31
CA THR A 489 31.79 -4.08 26.55
C THR A 489 31.95 -5.28 25.61
N TYR A 490 31.06 -6.26 25.70
CA TYR A 490 31.10 -7.44 24.84
C TYR A 490 30.66 -7.08 23.41
N GLN A 491 31.23 -7.75 22.39
CA GLN A 491 30.93 -7.47 20.98
C GLN A 491 29.43 -7.59 20.64
N GLU A 492 28.71 -8.49 21.31
CA GLU A 492 27.26 -8.64 21.14
C GLU A 492 26.47 -7.42 21.65
N GLU A 493 26.93 -6.79 22.74
CA GLU A 493 26.35 -5.57 23.29
C GLU A 493 26.63 -4.37 22.37
N THR A 494 27.82 -4.31 21.77
CA THR A 494 28.19 -3.26 20.81
C THR A 494 27.32 -3.36 19.55
N ARG A 495 27.14 -4.56 18.99
CA ARG A 495 26.25 -4.80 17.84
C ARG A 495 24.79 -4.46 18.16
N ALA A 496 24.31 -4.83 19.34
CA ALA A 496 22.97 -4.44 19.77
C ALA A 496 22.83 -2.92 19.97
N GLY A 497 23.90 -2.24 20.42
CA GLY A 497 23.97 -0.78 20.48
C GLY A 497 23.94 -0.12 19.11
N GLU A 498 24.71 -0.63 18.14
CA GLU A 498 24.70 -0.17 16.75
C GLU A 498 23.33 -0.33 16.10
N ALA A 499 22.62 -1.41 16.42
CA ALA A 499 21.23 -1.63 15.98
C ALA A 499 20.21 -0.65 16.57
N CYS A 500 20.52 -0.03 17.72
CA CYS A 500 19.63 0.91 18.42
C CYS A 500 20.00 2.39 18.20
N LEU A 501 21.19 2.68 17.68
CA LEU A 501 21.64 4.05 17.43
C LEU A 501 20.72 4.78 16.45
N LEU A 502 20.39 6.03 16.76
CA LEU A 502 19.97 6.98 15.73
C LEU A 502 21.13 7.15 14.73
N ASN A 503 20.86 6.89 13.44
CA ASN A 503 21.76 7.11 12.29
C ASN A 503 22.71 5.99 11.86
N THR A 504 22.53 4.74 12.30
CA THR A 504 23.23 3.63 11.65
C THR A 504 22.56 3.28 10.31
N MET A 505 23.20 3.74 9.23
CA MET A 505 23.08 3.12 7.91
C MET A 505 23.59 1.69 8.03
N ASN A 506 22.70 0.71 7.92
CA ASN A 506 23.09 -0.70 7.98
C ASN A 506 24.05 -1.01 6.82
N SER A 507 25.30 -1.36 7.16
CA SER A 507 26.20 -2.01 6.21
C SER A 507 25.77 -3.49 6.07
N PRO A 508 25.56 -4.01 4.85
CA PRO A 508 24.98 -5.34 4.60
C PRO A 508 25.99 -6.49 4.73
N SER A 509 26.95 -6.43 5.65
CA SER A 509 28.11 -7.33 5.66
C SER A 509 27.89 -8.74 6.25
N ASP A 510 26.66 -9.16 6.57
CA ASP A 510 26.41 -10.44 7.25
C ASP A 510 25.51 -11.45 6.49
N ILE A 511 25.12 -11.19 5.23
CA ILE A 511 24.37 -12.18 4.43
C ILE A 511 25.37 -13.02 3.62
N GLN A 512 26.16 -13.85 4.30
CA GLN A 512 26.99 -14.87 3.67
C GLN A 512 26.26 -16.21 3.67
N ARG A 513 26.09 -16.76 2.44
CA ARG A 513 25.75 -18.15 2.05
C ARG A 513 24.96 -18.97 3.07
N LEU A 514 23.68 -19.19 2.78
CA LEU A 514 22.82 -20.07 3.57
C LEU A 514 22.12 -21.07 2.65
N SER A 515 22.60 -22.32 2.64
CA SER A 515 21.83 -23.49 2.21
C SER A 515 21.54 -24.28 3.48
N PHE A 516 20.28 -24.25 3.95
CA PHE A 516 19.87 -25.02 5.13
C PHE A 516 18.82 -26.04 4.73
N GLU A 517 18.96 -27.25 5.25
CA GLU A 517 17.89 -28.25 5.19
C GLU A 517 16.91 -28.02 6.34
N THR A 518 15.64 -28.33 6.08
CA THR A 518 14.52 -28.24 7.02
C THR A 518 14.78 -29.01 8.33
N THR A 519 15.61 -30.04 8.28
CA THR A 519 16.07 -30.89 9.40
C THR A 519 17.03 -30.16 10.35
N ASP A 520 17.88 -29.28 9.85
CA ASP A 520 18.83 -28.51 10.67
C ASP A 520 18.10 -27.43 11.49
N ILE A 521 17.08 -26.81 10.92
CA ILE A 521 16.21 -25.86 11.63
C ILE A 521 15.49 -26.55 12.80
N ILE A 522 14.99 -27.78 12.60
CA ILE A 522 14.35 -28.55 13.67
C ILE A 522 15.37 -28.84 14.79
N ARG A 523 16.58 -29.30 14.44
CA ARG A 523 17.65 -29.57 15.43
C ARG A 523 18.04 -28.34 16.25
N LEU A 524 18.05 -27.16 15.63
CA LEU A 524 18.31 -25.88 16.31
C LEU A 524 17.22 -25.50 17.31
N LEU A 525 15.97 -25.82 17.01
CA LEU A 525 14.81 -25.46 17.83
C LEU A 525 14.50 -26.50 18.93
N THR A 526 14.88 -27.77 18.73
CA THR A 526 14.60 -28.88 19.66
C THR A 526 15.07 -28.64 21.12
N PRO A 527 16.25 -28.07 21.42
CA PRO A 527 16.73 -27.91 22.79
C PRO A 527 15.84 -27.04 23.69
N LYS A 528 15.06 -26.12 23.09
CA LYS A 528 14.19 -25.18 23.81
C LYS A 528 12.70 -25.46 23.64
N LEU A 529 12.26 -25.95 22.49
CA LEU A 529 10.84 -26.22 22.22
C LEU A 529 10.45 -27.70 22.36
N GLY A 530 11.40 -28.63 22.26
CA GLY A 530 11.11 -30.04 22.02
C GLY A 530 10.82 -30.32 20.55
N GLU A 531 11.08 -31.56 20.11
CA GLU A 531 11.10 -31.94 18.69
C GLU A 531 9.72 -31.80 18.01
N THR A 532 8.64 -32.15 18.72
CA THR A 532 7.27 -32.06 18.21
C THR A 532 6.80 -30.63 18.05
N ALA A 533 7.14 -29.73 18.97
CA ALA A 533 6.79 -28.31 18.88
C ALA A 533 7.63 -27.57 17.84
N ALA A 534 8.93 -27.87 17.76
CA ALA A 534 9.82 -27.35 16.72
C ALA A 534 9.31 -27.69 15.30
N ARG A 535 8.91 -28.94 15.07
CA ARG A 535 8.35 -29.38 13.78
C ARG A 535 7.01 -28.71 13.47
N ARG A 536 6.17 -28.48 14.48
CA ARG A 536 4.89 -27.79 14.34
C ARG A 536 5.07 -26.33 13.95
N GLU A 537 5.98 -25.61 14.59
CA GLU A 537 6.25 -24.21 14.29
C GLU A 537 6.87 -24.02 12.90
N LEU A 538 7.76 -24.92 12.49
CA LEU A 538 8.32 -24.91 11.15
C LEU A 538 7.25 -25.16 10.08
N LEU A 539 6.39 -26.17 10.27
CA LEU A 539 5.27 -26.42 9.37
C LEU A 539 4.29 -25.25 9.31
N HIS A 540 4.04 -24.60 10.44
CA HIS A 540 3.18 -23.41 10.51
C HIS A 540 3.81 -22.24 9.73
N ALA A 541 5.12 -22.00 9.89
CA ALA A 541 5.83 -20.95 9.19
C ALA A 541 5.94 -21.20 7.67
N THR A 542 6.21 -22.44 7.24
CA THR A 542 6.27 -22.78 5.80
C THR A 542 4.89 -22.68 5.15
N HIS A 543 3.83 -23.11 5.85
CA HIS A 543 2.45 -22.99 5.36
C HIS A 543 1.98 -21.54 5.32
N GLN A 544 2.40 -20.70 6.28
CA GLN A 544 2.07 -19.27 6.28
C GLN A 544 2.71 -18.51 5.10
N LEU A 545 3.85 -19.00 4.61
CA LEU A 545 4.61 -18.39 3.52
C LEU A 545 4.40 -19.08 2.17
N GLU A 546 3.52 -20.08 2.10
CA GLU A 546 3.26 -20.88 0.88
C GLU A 546 4.55 -21.45 0.26
N LEU A 547 5.52 -21.85 1.09
CA LEU A 547 6.81 -22.36 0.63
C LEU A 547 6.75 -23.87 0.36
N ASP A 548 7.26 -24.27 -0.81
CA ASP A 548 7.41 -25.67 -1.19
C ASP A 548 8.56 -26.33 -0.41
N LYS A 549 8.33 -27.54 0.12
CA LYS A 549 9.22 -28.18 1.10
C LYS A 549 10.60 -28.57 0.56
N ASP A 550 10.74 -28.67 -0.75
CA ASP A 550 11.90 -29.28 -1.40
C ASP A 550 12.84 -28.27 -2.06
N GLN A 551 12.46 -26.98 -2.17
CA GLN A 551 13.30 -25.93 -2.76
C GLN A 551 13.14 -24.60 -2.01
N ILE A 552 13.83 -24.44 -0.88
CA ILE A 552 13.86 -23.17 -0.15
C ILE A 552 15.04 -22.34 -0.67
N GLY A 553 14.76 -21.30 -1.46
CA GLY A 553 15.78 -20.36 -1.91
C GLY A 553 16.37 -19.51 -0.77
N PRO A 554 17.49 -18.80 -0.98
CA PRO A 554 18.10 -17.95 0.04
C PRO A 554 17.18 -16.81 0.52
N LEU A 555 16.30 -16.29 -0.36
CA LEU A 555 15.29 -15.29 0.00
C LEU A 555 14.15 -15.90 0.82
N ASP A 556 13.78 -17.15 0.53
CA ASP A 556 12.74 -17.89 1.24
C ASP A 556 13.20 -18.31 2.64
N LEU A 557 14.49 -18.61 2.82
CA LEU A 557 15.10 -18.78 4.14
C LEU A 557 15.02 -17.50 4.99
N LEU A 558 15.19 -16.32 4.40
CA LEU A 558 15.02 -15.05 5.12
C LEU A 558 13.56 -14.82 5.52
N ARG A 559 12.60 -15.11 4.63
CA ARG A 559 11.17 -15.04 4.94
C ARG A 559 10.80 -16.04 6.03
N LEU A 560 11.28 -17.27 5.92
CA LEU A 560 11.06 -18.36 6.87
C LEU A 560 11.68 -18.04 8.23
N ARG A 561 12.92 -17.52 8.27
CA ARG A 561 13.55 -17.03 9.50
C ARG A 561 12.71 -15.93 10.13
N ASN A 562 12.27 -14.93 9.37
CA ASN A 562 11.43 -13.86 9.90
C ASN A 562 10.10 -14.39 10.44
N ALA A 563 9.49 -15.38 9.78
CA ALA A 563 8.26 -16.02 10.27
C ALA A 563 8.51 -16.86 11.53
N LEU A 564 9.58 -17.66 11.57
CA LEU A 564 10.00 -18.42 12.75
C LEU A 564 10.35 -17.49 13.90
N GLU A 565 11.12 -16.43 13.67
CA GLU A 565 11.47 -15.44 14.69
C GLU A 565 10.21 -14.76 15.21
N GLN A 566 9.23 -14.49 14.36
CA GLN A 566 7.92 -13.96 14.76
C GLN A 566 7.12 -14.92 15.64
N ASN A 567 7.03 -16.18 15.24
CA ASN A 567 6.25 -17.19 15.95
C ASN A 567 6.92 -17.55 17.28
N LEU A 568 8.24 -17.76 17.26
CA LEU A 568 9.06 -18.08 18.42
C LEU A 568 9.20 -16.90 19.38
N SER A 569 9.24 -15.66 18.88
CA SER A 569 9.26 -14.47 19.75
C SER A 569 8.04 -14.41 20.67
N ALA A 570 6.88 -14.89 20.20
CA ALA A 570 5.68 -14.94 21.02
C ALA A 570 5.72 -16.05 22.07
N LEU A 571 6.60 -17.04 21.89
CA LEU A 571 6.72 -18.24 22.70
C LEU A 571 7.85 -18.14 23.75
N VAL A 572 9.00 -17.60 23.36
CA VAL A 572 10.25 -17.60 24.14
C VAL A 572 10.77 -16.17 24.40
N GLY A 573 10.13 -15.15 23.82
CA GLY A 573 10.58 -13.76 23.85
C GLY A 573 11.51 -13.42 22.67
N PRO A 574 11.54 -12.15 22.22
CA PRO A 574 12.22 -11.75 20.99
C PRO A 574 13.74 -11.97 21.04
N ILE A 575 14.35 -11.79 22.21
CA ILE A 575 15.80 -11.94 22.38
C ILE A 575 16.18 -13.42 22.29
N GLU A 576 15.49 -14.31 23.02
CA GLU A 576 15.75 -15.75 22.94
C GLU A 576 15.45 -16.29 21.53
N ALA A 577 14.35 -15.86 20.91
CA ALA A 577 14.01 -16.26 19.54
C ALA A 577 15.09 -15.82 18.52
N ALA A 578 15.58 -14.59 18.62
CA ALA A 578 16.64 -14.08 17.76
C ALA A 578 17.97 -14.83 17.99
N THR A 579 18.32 -15.14 19.25
CA THR A 579 19.54 -15.91 19.56
C THR A 579 19.47 -17.36 19.10
N LEU A 580 18.29 -18.00 19.14
CA LEU A 580 18.10 -19.37 18.69
C LEU A 580 18.24 -19.51 17.17
N LEU A 581 17.87 -18.47 16.43
CA LEU A 581 17.96 -18.44 14.97
C LEU A 581 19.26 -17.79 14.46
N GLU A 582 20.14 -17.31 15.35
CA GLU A 582 21.44 -16.71 14.98
C GLU A 582 22.41 -17.69 14.28
N PRO A 583 22.46 -18.99 14.63
CA PRO A 583 23.32 -19.96 13.93
C PRO A 583 22.93 -20.16 12.45
N LEU A 584 21.68 -19.82 12.07
CA LEU A 584 21.24 -19.77 10.67
C LEU A 584 21.86 -18.60 9.90
N ALA A 585 22.83 -17.86 10.44
CA ALA A 585 23.49 -16.74 9.76
C ALA A 585 25.02 -16.92 9.62
N LYS A 586 25.62 -17.97 10.20
CA LYS A 586 27.09 -18.14 10.25
C LYS A 586 27.50 -19.55 9.86
N GLN A 587 28.14 -19.73 8.70
CA GLN A 587 29.07 -20.86 8.47
C GLN A 587 30.51 -20.35 8.30
N PRO A 588 31.49 -20.89 9.05
CA PRO A 588 32.90 -20.66 8.81
C PRO A 588 33.44 -21.70 7.82
N GLY A 589 33.83 -21.26 6.62
CA GLY A 589 34.75 -22.01 5.76
C GLY A 589 34.19 -22.44 4.40
N GLY A 590 34.45 -21.64 3.36
CA GLY A 590 34.30 -22.05 1.97
C GLY A 590 35.11 -21.14 1.03
N LYS A 591 35.97 -21.75 0.20
CA LYS A 591 36.98 -21.18 -0.72
C LYS A 591 36.57 -19.90 -1.52
N PRO A 592 37.55 -19.09 -2.00
CA PRO A 592 37.29 -17.80 -2.64
C PRO A 592 36.69 -17.95 -4.05
N PHE A 593 35.93 -16.93 -4.45
CA PHE A 593 34.83 -16.96 -5.42
C PHE A 593 35.19 -16.43 -6.82
N GLN A 594 34.37 -16.82 -7.81
CA GLN A 594 34.37 -16.38 -9.23
C GLN A 594 33.35 -15.25 -9.47
N THR A 595 33.60 -14.49 -10.54
CA THR A 595 33.08 -13.19 -11.03
C THR A 595 31.55 -12.98 -11.15
N ARG A 596 30.70 -13.87 -10.63
CA ARG A 596 29.24 -13.81 -10.84
C ARG A 596 28.45 -13.00 -9.79
N ASP A 597 29.13 -12.41 -8.81
CA ASP A 597 28.51 -11.76 -7.64
C ASP A 597 28.40 -10.23 -7.71
N ILE A 598 28.96 -9.56 -8.73
CA ILE A 598 28.91 -8.08 -8.83
C ILE A 598 27.47 -7.61 -9.11
N TYR A 599 26.75 -8.28 -10.01
CA TYR A 599 25.36 -7.95 -10.35
C TYR A 599 24.39 -8.18 -9.18
N LEU A 600 24.65 -9.20 -8.35
CA LEU A 600 23.87 -9.48 -7.14
C LEU A 600 24.17 -8.48 -6.01
N LEU A 601 25.42 -8.01 -5.90
CA LEU A 601 25.79 -6.93 -4.98
C LEU A 601 25.17 -5.59 -5.40
N GLU A 602 25.09 -5.33 -6.70
CA GLU A 602 24.43 -4.16 -7.27
C GLU A 602 22.92 -4.19 -7.02
N THR A 603 22.26 -5.32 -7.31
CA THR A 603 20.83 -5.52 -7.00
C THR A 603 20.55 -5.39 -5.49
N HIS A 604 21.47 -5.86 -4.63
CA HIS A 604 21.36 -5.69 -3.18
C HIS A 604 21.61 -4.25 -2.72
N LEU A 605 22.53 -3.51 -3.33
CA LEU A 605 22.75 -2.09 -3.05
C LEU A 605 21.59 -1.21 -3.56
N GLU A 606 21.01 -1.53 -4.72
CA GLU A 606 19.79 -0.90 -5.27
C GLU A 606 18.58 -1.09 -4.35
N THR A 607 18.54 -2.19 -3.59
CA THR A 607 17.47 -2.46 -2.61
C THR A 607 17.72 -1.77 -1.26
N TYR A 608 18.99 -1.53 -0.87
CA TYR A 608 19.34 -0.91 0.42
C TYR A 608 19.44 0.63 0.40
N GLN A 609 19.60 1.26 -0.77
CA GLN A 609 19.55 2.73 -0.90
C GLN A 609 18.16 3.33 -0.64
N ALA A 610 17.12 2.50 -0.60
CA ALA A 610 15.74 2.88 -0.25
C ALA A 610 15.50 3.30 1.22
N LYS A 611 16.54 3.39 2.07
CA LYS A 611 16.41 3.77 3.50
C LYS A 611 17.28 4.95 3.94
N LEU A 612 17.86 5.69 3.00
CA LEU A 612 18.52 6.96 3.29
C LEU A 612 17.46 8.04 3.57
N SER A 613 17.27 8.44 4.82
CA SER A 613 16.33 9.49 5.18
C SER A 613 16.75 10.87 4.63
N GLY A 614 15.80 11.61 4.04
CA GLY A 614 15.97 13.01 3.63
C GLY A 614 16.24 13.20 2.13
N LEU A 615 16.92 14.30 1.78
CA LEU A 615 17.22 14.74 0.40
C LEU A 615 17.89 13.66 -0.47
N ALA A 616 18.63 12.73 0.14
CA ALA A 616 19.28 11.62 -0.55
C ALA A 616 18.28 10.56 -1.06
N ALA A 617 17.17 10.32 -0.35
CA ALA A 617 16.08 9.50 -0.86
C ALA A 617 15.34 10.19 -1.99
N GLU A 618 15.09 11.50 -1.91
CA GLU A 618 14.48 12.25 -3.01
C GLU A 618 15.39 12.24 -4.26
N LEU A 619 16.69 12.45 -4.10
CA LEU A 619 17.66 12.35 -5.20
C LEU A 619 17.75 10.95 -5.81
N ASP A 620 17.68 9.91 -4.97
CA ASP A 620 17.73 8.51 -5.44
C ASP A 620 16.40 8.04 -6.05
N GLU A 621 15.27 8.52 -5.54
CA GLU A 621 13.96 8.37 -6.17
C GLU A 621 13.93 9.06 -7.53
N LEU A 622 14.44 10.30 -7.61
CA LEU A 622 14.55 11.06 -8.86
C LEU A 622 15.51 10.39 -9.85
N ARG A 623 16.66 9.86 -9.38
CA ARG A 623 17.59 9.10 -10.21
C ARG A 623 16.98 7.79 -10.73
N ARG A 624 16.27 7.03 -9.88
CA ARG A 624 15.57 5.80 -10.30
C ARG A 624 14.40 6.09 -11.23
N TYR A 625 13.66 7.16 -10.98
CA TYR A 625 12.60 7.64 -11.86
C TYR A 625 13.19 7.97 -13.24
N HIS A 626 14.30 8.70 -13.30
CA HIS A 626 15.00 9.00 -14.57
C HIS A 626 15.51 7.74 -15.27
N LYS A 627 16.19 6.81 -14.57
CA LYS A 627 16.69 5.54 -15.16
C LYS A 627 15.54 4.70 -15.73
N ARG A 628 14.45 4.51 -14.96
CA ARG A 628 13.25 3.79 -15.43
C ARG A 628 12.56 4.48 -16.58
N THR A 629 12.56 5.81 -16.61
CA THR A 629 12.01 6.57 -17.73
C THR A 629 12.81 6.27 -18.98
N LEU A 630 14.15 6.36 -18.92
CA LEU A 630 15.04 6.05 -20.06
C LEU A 630 14.97 4.58 -20.52
N GLU A 631 14.88 3.63 -19.58
CA GLU A 631 14.75 2.19 -19.88
C GLU A 631 13.42 1.85 -20.58
N LYS A 632 12.35 2.60 -20.29
CA LYS A 632 11.00 2.39 -20.82
C LYS A 632 10.57 3.43 -21.87
N LEU A 633 11.51 4.22 -22.38
CA LEU A 633 11.20 5.11 -23.50
C LEU A 633 10.77 4.27 -24.70
N PRO A 634 9.68 4.63 -25.42
CA PRO A 634 9.23 3.94 -26.63
C PRO A 634 10.12 4.27 -27.84
N ILE A 635 11.38 4.62 -27.60
CA ILE A 635 12.38 4.97 -28.59
C ILE A 635 13.67 4.28 -28.14
N GLY A 636 14.35 3.61 -29.07
CA GLY A 636 15.66 3.02 -28.81
C GLY A 636 16.66 4.07 -28.38
N ALA A 637 17.32 3.88 -27.25
CA ALA A 637 18.29 4.83 -26.73
C ALA A 637 19.56 4.11 -26.27
N CYS A 638 20.70 4.55 -26.78
CA CYS A 638 22.01 4.10 -26.31
C CYS A 638 22.97 5.26 -26.08
N THR A 639 23.83 5.10 -25.09
CA THR A 639 24.88 6.09 -24.76
C THR A 639 26.23 5.45 -24.99
N ILE A 640 27.13 6.16 -25.63
CA ILE A 640 28.46 5.67 -25.99
C ILE A 640 29.55 6.59 -25.44
N THR A 641 30.67 6.00 -25.02
CA THR A 641 31.86 6.74 -24.60
C THR A 641 32.57 7.40 -25.81
N PRO A 642 33.48 8.36 -25.57
CA PRO A 642 34.39 8.85 -26.60
C PRO A 642 35.22 7.72 -27.25
N THR A 643 35.46 6.63 -26.53
CA THR A 643 36.15 5.43 -27.02
C THR A 643 35.22 4.45 -27.75
N GLN A 644 33.99 4.85 -28.10
CA GLN A 644 32.99 4.04 -28.82
C GLN A 644 32.51 2.78 -28.08
N HIS A 645 32.60 2.77 -26.74
CA HIS A 645 32.06 1.70 -25.91
C HIS A 645 30.65 2.04 -25.44
N ILE A 646 29.79 1.03 -25.34
CA ILE A 646 28.37 1.21 -25.00
C ILE A 646 28.22 1.27 -23.47
N LEU A 647 27.69 2.39 -22.96
CA LEU A 647 27.43 2.65 -21.54
C LEU A 647 25.98 2.33 -21.14
N PHE A 648 25.04 2.57 -22.05
CA PHE A 648 23.62 2.45 -21.80
C PHE A 648 22.93 1.89 -23.03
N TRP A 649 21.96 1.00 -22.80
CA TRP A 649 21.18 0.31 -23.81
C TRP A 649 19.79 0.06 -23.21
N ASN A 650 18.76 0.73 -23.72
CA ASN A 650 17.40 0.60 -23.18
C ASN A 650 16.66 -0.63 -23.73
N ASN A 651 15.44 -0.88 -23.23
CA ASN A 651 14.68 -2.06 -23.64
C ASN A 651 14.23 -1.98 -25.10
N GLU A 652 13.86 -0.80 -25.58
CA GLU A 652 13.38 -0.63 -26.95
C GLU A 652 14.46 -0.97 -27.99
N ILE A 653 15.69 -0.47 -27.81
CA ILE A 653 16.79 -0.83 -28.70
C ILE A 653 17.22 -2.29 -28.50
N ALA A 654 17.06 -2.86 -27.30
CA ALA A 654 17.28 -4.28 -27.05
C ALA A 654 16.31 -5.17 -27.84
N ASP A 655 15.04 -4.81 -27.89
CA ASP A 655 14.01 -5.55 -28.65
C ASP A 655 14.21 -5.40 -30.17
N LEU A 656 14.56 -4.19 -30.64
CA LEU A 656 14.89 -3.92 -32.05
C LEU A 656 16.12 -4.70 -32.52
N THR A 657 17.16 -4.77 -31.69
CA THR A 657 18.43 -5.43 -32.03
C THR A 657 18.49 -6.90 -31.66
N GLN A 658 17.55 -7.38 -30.84
CA GLN A 658 17.57 -8.70 -30.19
C GLN A 658 18.81 -8.92 -29.30
N LEU A 659 19.36 -7.84 -28.73
CA LEU A 659 20.54 -7.87 -27.86
C LEU A 659 20.22 -7.28 -26.49
N SER A 660 20.44 -8.06 -25.42
CA SER A 660 20.15 -7.60 -24.07
C SER A 660 21.19 -6.57 -23.59
N ALA A 661 20.77 -5.60 -22.78
CA ALA A 661 21.70 -4.59 -22.24
C ALA A 661 22.93 -5.22 -21.54
N ALA A 662 22.75 -6.35 -20.85
CA ALA A 662 23.82 -7.04 -20.12
C ALA A 662 24.89 -7.67 -21.04
N ASP A 663 24.51 -8.02 -22.27
CA ASP A 663 25.43 -8.63 -23.24
C ASP A 663 26.23 -7.56 -24.01
N VAL A 664 25.75 -6.31 -24.02
CA VAL A 664 26.27 -5.24 -24.90
C VAL A 664 26.98 -4.13 -24.13
N THR A 665 26.67 -3.94 -22.83
CA THR A 665 27.39 -2.98 -21.98
C THR A 665 28.89 -3.29 -21.94
N ASP A 666 29.71 -2.24 -22.10
CA ASP A 666 31.17 -2.27 -22.24
C ASP A 666 31.72 -2.91 -23.55
N LEU A 667 30.87 -3.30 -24.50
CA LEU A 667 31.32 -3.67 -25.86
C LEU A 667 31.57 -2.41 -26.72
N SER A 668 32.47 -2.55 -27.69
CA SER A 668 32.66 -1.54 -28.75
C SER A 668 31.54 -1.61 -29.78
N LEU A 669 31.06 -0.47 -30.29
CA LEU A 669 30.04 -0.42 -31.36
C LEU A 669 30.40 -1.25 -32.60
N SER A 670 31.69 -1.42 -32.88
CA SER A 670 32.17 -2.22 -34.01
C SER A 670 32.06 -3.74 -33.81
N GLU A 671 31.80 -4.20 -32.58
CA GLU A 671 31.71 -5.62 -32.23
C GLU A 671 30.27 -6.15 -32.25
N LEU A 672 29.31 -5.27 -32.55
CA LEU A 672 27.91 -5.65 -32.70
C LEU A 672 27.70 -6.62 -33.89
N PRO A 673 26.60 -7.38 -33.93
CA PRO A 673 26.21 -8.14 -35.12
C PRO A 673 25.85 -7.20 -36.28
N GLU A 674 26.00 -7.67 -37.52
CA GLU A 674 25.41 -7.01 -38.69
C GLU A 674 23.88 -6.98 -38.54
N PRO A 675 23.18 -5.87 -38.89
CA PRO A 675 23.67 -4.68 -39.59
C PRO A 675 24.19 -3.53 -38.69
N TRP A 676 24.26 -3.73 -37.37
CA TRP A 676 24.49 -2.65 -36.40
C TRP A 676 25.96 -2.22 -36.29
N CYS A 677 26.91 -3.13 -36.51
CA CYS A 677 28.34 -2.83 -36.48
C CYS A 677 28.83 -1.97 -37.64
N THR A 678 28.03 -1.80 -38.68
CA THR A 678 28.30 -0.88 -39.78
C THR A 678 27.53 0.42 -39.58
N LEU A 679 26.22 0.32 -39.35
CA LEU A 679 25.31 1.46 -39.26
C LEU A 679 25.62 2.43 -38.11
N LEU A 680 25.77 1.93 -36.88
CA LEU A 680 25.97 2.82 -35.71
C LEU A 680 27.36 3.49 -35.72
N PRO A 681 28.49 2.80 -35.97
CA PRO A 681 29.78 3.45 -36.08
C PRO A 681 29.87 4.47 -37.22
N GLU A 682 29.24 4.19 -38.37
CA GLU A 682 29.19 5.13 -39.50
C GLU A 682 28.41 6.39 -39.13
N PHE A 683 27.23 6.23 -38.52
CA PHE A 683 26.41 7.34 -38.06
C PHE A 683 27.14 8.22 -37.03
N VAL A 684 27.88 7.61 -36.10
CA VAL A 684 28.67 8.36 -35.10
C VAL A 684 29.74 9.22 -35.79
N ARG A 685 30.41 8.72 -36.84
CA ARG A 685 31.48 9.43 -37.57
C ARG A 685 30.99 10.54 -38.50
N GLN A 686 29.75 10.46 -38.98
CA GLN A 686 29.20 11.48 -39.89
C GLN A 686 29.11 12.86 -39.20
N SER A 687 29.07 13.95 -39.97
CA SER A 687 28.89 15.30 -39.40
C SER A 687 27.44 15.59 -39.01
N ASP A 688 26.48 14.93 -39.66
CA ASP A 688 25.06 15.17 -39.46
C ASP A 688 24.56 14.48 -38.20
N ASN A 689 23.75 15.20 -37.42
CA ASN A 689 23.21 14.70 -36.15
C ASN A 689 21.92 13.88 -36.32
N HIS A 690 21.45 13.69 -37.55
CA HIS A 690 20.18 13.06 -37.84
C HIS A 690 20.24 12.27 -39.16
N LEU A 691 19.67 11.08 -39.17
CA LEU A 691 19.56 10.22 -40.35
C LEU A 691 18.12 9.69 -40.42
N THR A 692 17.36 10.12 -41.42
CA THR A 692 15.95 9.74 -41.62
C THR A 692 15.81 8.66 -42.67
N ASP A 693 14.70 7.91 -42.59
CA ASP A 693 14.28 6.95 -43.62
C ASP A 693 15.36 5.90 -43.95
N THR A 694 16.06 5.42 -42.92
CA THR A 694 17.10 4.40 -43.09
C THR A 694 16.44 3.04 -43.18
N GLN A 695 16.52 2.41 -44.35
CA GLN A 695 16.01 1.06 -44.52
C GLN A 695 17.02 0.04 -43.99
N VAL A 696 16.62 -0.75 -43.01
CA VAL A 696 17.45 -1.81 -42.41
C VAL A 696 16.73 -3.15 -42.50
N ILE A 697 17.45 -4.17 -42.96
CA ILE A 697 16.90 -5.53 -43.09
C ILE A 697 17.39 -6.35 -41.90
N ILE A 698 16.46 -6.82 -41.07
CA ILE A 698 16.74 -7.67 -39.91
C ILE A 698 16.03 -9.00 -40.14
N GLY A 699 16.79 -10.05 -40.44
CA GLY A 699 16.21 -11.35 -40.79
C GLY A 699 15.44 -11.30 -42.12
N THR A 700 14.12 -11.51 -42.07
CA THR A 700 13.21 -11.40 -43.23
C THR A 700 12.47 -10.06 -43.30
N ASP A 701 12.53 -9.27 -42.24
CA ASP A 701 11.68 -8.10 -42.05
C ASP A 701 12.47 -6.83 -42.36
N THR A 702 11.78 -5.85 -42.95
CA THR A 702 12.37 -4.57 -43.33
C THR A 702 11.86 -3.49 -42.40
N TYR A 703 12.79 -2.83 -41.72
CA TYR A 703 12.52 -1.76 -40.78
C TYR A 703 12.92 -0.40 -41.36
N TRP A 704 12.11 0.61 -41.09
CA TRP A 704 12.42 2.01 -41.40
C TRP A 704 12.84 2.72 -40.12
N LEU A 705 14.13 3.06 -40.03
CA LEU A 705 14.72 3.62 -38.83
C LEU A 705 15.13 5.07 -39.02
N THR A 706 14.84 5.86 -37.99
CA THR A 706 15.29 7.23 -37.86
C THR A 706 16.28 7.32 -36.71
N LEU A 707 17.49 7.81 -36.97
CA LEU A 707 18.56 7.94 -35.99
C LEU A 707 18.83 9.40 -35.66
N HIS A 708 19.07 9.67 -34.38
CA HIS A 708 19.50 10.98 -33.88
C HIS A 708 20.71 10.82 -32.99
N LYS A 709 21.67 11.75 -33.05
CA LYS A 709 22.78 11.79 -32.09
C LYS A 709 22.97 13.18 -31.50
N ASN A 710 23.39 13.21 -30.24
CA ASN A 710 23.76 14.44 -29.55
C ASN A 710 24.90 14.22 -28.55
N LEU A 711 25.72 15.25 -28.35
CA LEU A 711 26.83 15.25 -27.39
C LEU A 711 26.33 15.71 -26.01
N LEU A 712 26.64 14.98 -24.94
CA LEU A 712 26.13 15.29 -23.59
C LEU A 712 26.79 16.51 -22.93
N SER A 713 27.94 16.98 -23.43
CA SER A 713 28.71 18.11 -22.85
C SER A 713 29.67 18.73 -23.86
N GLU A 714 30.02 20.01 -23.69
CA GLU A 714 30.95 20.77 -24.55
C GLU A 714 32.44 20.41 -24.35
N ASN A 715 32.78 19.56 -23.37
CA ASN A 715 34.14 19.11 -23.14
C ASN A 715 34.53 17.95 -24.06
N ALA A 716 35.81 17.88 -24.48
CA ALA A 716 36.33 16.93 -25.47
C ALA A 716 36.23 15.43 -25.11
N ASP A 717 35.85 15.09 -23.88
CA ASP A 717 35.63 13.72 -23.39
C ASP A 717 34.13 13.37 -23.24
N SER A 718 33.24 14.05 -23.97
CA SER A 718 31.80 13.88 -23.80
C SER A 718 31.23 12.64 -24.49
N SER A 719 30.36 11.92 -23.75
CA SER A 719 29.59 10.80 -24.27
C SER A 719 28.57 11.27 -25.31
N ILE A 720 28.30 10.41 -26.30
CA ILE A 720 27.26 10.66 -27.32
C ILE A 720 26.04 9.82 -26.96
N VAL A 721 24.85 10.42 -27.06
CA VAL A 721 23.57 9.69 -26.99
C VAL A 721 23.05 9.52 -28.40
N ILE A 722 22.66 8.29 -28.73
CA ILE A 722 22.01 7.93 -29.98
C ILE A 722 20.57 7.50 -29.65
N LEU A 723 19.62 8.06 -30.38
CA LEU A 723 18.23 7.65 -30.38
C LEU A 723 17.91 6.95 -31.71
N VAL A 724 17.13 5.88 -31.65
CA VAL A 724 16.71 5.06 -32.80
C VAL A 724 15.20 4.87 -32.70
N GLU A 725 14.46 5.42 -33.66
CA GLU A 725 13.01 5.35 -33.74
C GLU A 725 12.59 4.45 -34.90
N ASP A 726 11.65 3.54 -34.65
CA ASP A 726 11.07 2.65 -35.66
C ASP A 726 9.80 3.27 -36.23
N GLU A 727 9.87 3.64 -37.51
CA GLU A 727 8.79 4.31 -38.26
C GLU A 727 8.10 3.35 -39.24
N THR A 728 8.29 2.04 -39.09
CA THR A 728 7.80 1.03 -40.05
C THR A 728 6.27 1.03 -40.15
N GLU A 729 5.56 1.08 -39.02
CA GLU A 729 4.09 1.09 -39.00
C GLU A 729 3.54 2.39 -39.61
N HIS A 730 4.16 3.52 -39.31
CA HIS A 730 3.74 4.82 -39.84
C HIS A 730 3.89 4.88 -41.36
N HIS A 731 5.00 4.38 -41.92
CA HIS A 731 5.19 4.28 -43.36
C HIS A 731 4.14 3.37 -44.02
N GLN A 732 3.84 2.20 -43.44
CA GLN A 732 2.80 1.29 -43.95
C GLN A 732 1.40 1.91 -43.91
N LEU A 733 1.05 2.60 -42.82
CA LEU A 733 -0.22 3.30 -42.69
C LEU A 733 -0.35 4.45 -43.68
N THR A 734 0.73 5.20 -43.90
CA THR A 734 0.75 6.31 -44.86
C THR A 734 0.51 5.82 -46.28
N ASP A 735 1.14 4.72 -46.68
CA ASP A 735 0.92 4.09 -47.99
C ASP A 735 -0.53 3.60 -48.16
N ASN A 736 -1.09 2.95 -47.13
CA ASN A 736 -2.48 2.49 -47.13
C ASN A 736 -3.48 3.66 -47.20
N LEU A 737 -3.22 4.75 -46.47
CA LEU A 737 -4.04 5.96 -46.49
C LEU A 737 -3.99 6.64 -47.85
N MET A 738 -2.81 6.77 -48.46
CA MET A 738 -2.68 7.33 -49.81
C MET A 738 -3.45 6.48 -50.84
N HIS A 739 -3.46 5.16 -50.70
CA HIS A 739 -4.23 4.27 -51.56
C HIS A 739 -5.75 4.47 -51.36
N SER A 740 -6.21 4.51 -50.11
CA SER A 740 -7.61 4.72 -49.75
C SER A 740 -8.14 6.09 -50.18
N GLU A 741 -7.37 7.16 -49.99
CA GLU A 741 -7.75 8.52 -50.40
C GLU A 741 -7.92 8.62 -51.91
N ARG A 742 -7.03 7.98 -52.69
CA ARG A 742 -7.16 7.89 -54.15
C ARG A 742 -8.46 7.19 -54.56
N LEU A 743 -8.80 6.08 -53.92
CA LEU A 743 -10.04 5.34 -54.20
C LEU A 743 -11.29 6.16 -53.83
N ALA A 744 -11.30 6.81 -52.67
CA ALA A 744 -12.42 7.64 -52.22
C ALA A 744 -12.62 8.88 -53.09
N SER A 745 -11.53 9.46 -53.62
CA SER A 745 -11.58 10.57 -54.58
C SER A 745 -12.18 10.14 -55.91
N ILE A 746 -11.75 8.98 -56.45
CA ILE A 746 -12.32 8.37 -57.66
C ILE A 746 -13.81 8.04 -57.44
N GLY A 747 -14.19 7.55 -56.26
CA GLY A 747 -15.58 7.22 -55.93
C GLY A 747 -16.52 8.43 -55.92
N ARG A 748 -16.09 9.53 -55.26
CA ARG A 748 -16.84 10.81 -55.27
C ARG A 748 -16.96 11.40 -56.68
N PHE A 749 -15.88 11.34 -57.46
CA PHE A 749 -15.89 11.79 -58.86
C PHE A 749 -16.86 10.96 -59.71
N ALA A 750 -16.83 9.63 -59.59
CA ALA A 750 -17.70 8.72 -60.34
C ALA A 750 -19.19 8.93 -60.05
N ALA A 751 -19.58 9.13 -58.78
CA ALA A 751 -20.97 9.37 -58.40
C ALA A 751 -21.50 10.70 -58.95
N GLY A 752 -20.68 11.77 -58.91
CA GLY A 752 -21.04 13.07 -59.51
C GLY A 752 -21.17 12.99 -61.03
N VAL A 753 -20.18 12.39 -61.70
CA VAL A 753 -20.19 12.19 -63.16
C VAL A 753 -21.40 11.38 -63.61
N ALA A 754 -21.82 10.39 -62.83
CA ALA A 754 -22.97 9.57 -63.19
C ALA A 754 -24.30 10.33 -63.19
N HIS A 755 -24.49 11.22 -62.22
CA HIS A 755 -25.69 12.06 -62.17
C HIS A 755 -25.69 13.11 -63.30
N GLU A 756 -24.54 13.72 -63.58
CA GLU A 756 -24.40 14.73 -64.63
C GLU A 756 -24.45 14.17 -66.05
N ILE A 757 -23.97 12.94 -66.28
CA ILE A 757 -24.05 12.25 -67.58
C ILE A 757 -25.42 11.57 -67.76
N GLY A 758 -26.03 11.04 -66.70
CA GLY A 758 -27.32 10.35 -66.78
C GLY A 758 -28.46 11.24 -67.29
N ASN A 759 -28.48 12.51 -66.89
CA ASN A 759 -29.50 13.48 -67.29
C ASN A 759 -29.52 13.76 -68.81
N PRO A 760 -28.41 14.15 -69.47
CA PRO A 760 -28.39 14.38 -70.91
C PRO A 760 -28.61 13.09 -71.71
N ILE A 761 -28.12 11.93 -71.24
CA ILE A 761 -28.40 10.63 -71.87
C ILE A 761 -29.90 10.36 -71.90
N THR A 762 -30.60 10.58 -70.79
CA THR A 762 -32.06 10.41 -70.73
C THR A 762 -32.78 11.34 -71.71
N GLY A 763 -32.29 12.58 -71.85
CA GLY A 763 -32.80 13.52 -72.85
C GLY A 763 -32.57 13.06 -74.29
N ILE A 764 -31.35 12.60 -74.62
CA ILE A 764 -31.01 12.05 -75.94
C ILE A 764 -31.85 10.81 -76.26
N ALA A 765 -32.06 9.94 -75.27
CA ALA A 765 -32.92 8.77 -75.40
C ALA A 765 -34.35 9.17 -75.81
N CYS A 766 -34.91 10.17 -75.12
CA CYS A 766 -36.27 10.64 -75.35
C CYS A 766 -36.40 11.29 -76.75
N LEU A 767 -35.42 12.10 -77.16
CA LEU A 767 -35.40 12.70 -78.50
C LEU A 767 -35.27 11.63 -79.60
N ALA A 768 -34.40 10.65 -79.43
CA ALA A 768 -34.23 9.54 -80.38
C ALA A 768 -35.49 8.67 -80.47
N GLN A 769 -36.18 8.47 -79.35
CA GLN A 769 -37.46 7.77 -79.28
C GLN A 769 -38.62 8.57 -79.89
N ASN A 770 -38.60 9.90 -79.82
CA ASN A 770 -39.56 10.76 -80.53
C ASN A 770 -39.29 10.76 -82.05
N LEU A 771 -38.04 10.77 -82.47
CA LEU A 771 -37.65 10.64 -83.87
C LEU A 771 -38.24 9.39 -84.51
N SER A 772 -38.29 8.26 -83.78
CA SER A 772 -38.91 7.04 -84.30
C SER A 772 -40.45 7.07 -84.34
N LEU A 773 -41.08 8.05 -83.71
CA LEU A 773 -42.52 8.27 -83.72
C LEU A 773 -42.97 9.34 -84.74
N GLU A 774 -42.08 10.25 -85.14
CA GLU A 774 -42.41 11.41 -85.99
C GLU A 774 -42.04 11.24 -87.47
N THR A 775 -41.26 10.21 -87.85
CA THR A 775 -40.89 9.96 -89.25
C THR A 775 -40.90 8.48 -89.62
N ASP A 776 -41.30 8.19 -90.86
CA ASP A 776 -41.25 6.85 -91.46
C ASP A 776 -40.03 6.67 -92.38
N GLN A 777 -39.12 7.65 -92.44
CA GLN A 777 -37.92 7.55 -93.27
C GLN A 777 -36.96 6.48 -92.70
N PRO A 778 -36.62 5.42 -93.45
CA PRO A 778 -35.88 4.28 -92.92
C PRO A 778 -34.46 4.67 -92.47
N GLU A 779 -33.82 5.63 -93.14
CA GLU A 779 -32.49 6.14 -92.76
C GLU A 779 -32.50 6.86 -91.41
N VAL A 780 -33.59 7.58 -91.09
CA VAL A 780 -33.72 8.33 -89.83
C VAL A 780 -34.11 7.41 -88.69
N LEU A 781 -34.98 6.42 -88.94
CA LEU A 781 -35.31 5.37 -87.97
C LEU A 781 -34.07 4.57 -87.57
N GLN A 782 -33.26 4.16 -88.54
CA GLN A 782 -32.01 3.45 -88.28
C GLN A 782 -31.02 4.31 -87.47
N ALA A 783 -30.93 5.61 -87.75
CA ALA A 783 -30.13 6.53 -86.95
C ALA A 783 -30.66 6.69 -85.51
N GLY A 784 -31.99 6.77 -85.34
CA GLY A 784 -32.63 6.80 -84.02
C GLY A 784 -32.34 5.55 -83.18
N ASP A 785 -32.42 4.37 -83.79
CA ASP A 785 -32.09 3.10 -83.14
C ASP A 785 -30.62 3.02 -82.74
N GLN A 786 -29.71 3.48 -83.60
CA GLN A 786 -28.28 3.56 -83.28
C GLN A 786 -28.00 4.51 -82.11
N ILE A 787 -28.68 5.67 -82.06
CA ILE A 787 -28.55 6.62 -80.93
C ILE A 787 -29.07 5.99 -79.64
N MET A 788 -30.19 5.28 -79.68
CA MET A 788 -30.74 4.55 -78.54
C MET A 788 -29.79 3.46 -78.03
N GLU A 789 -29.14 2.73 -78.93
CA GLU A 789 -28.14 1.71 -78.58
C GLU A 789 -26.92 2.34 -77.89
N GLN A 790 -26.39 3.45 -78.42
CA GLN A 790 -25.26 4.16 -77.80
C GLN A 790 -25.63 4.74 -76.44
N THR A 791 -26.84 5.26 -76.30
CA THR A 791 -27.38 5.80 -75.04
C THR A 791 -27.46 4.71 -73.97
N ARG A 792 -27.99 3.52 -74.31
CA ARG A 792 -28.01 2.36 -73.41
C ARG A 792 -26.60 1.90 -73.02
N ARG A 793 -25.67 1.91 -73.98
CA ARG A 793 -24.26 1.54 -73.73
C ARG A 793 -23.60 2.50 -72.74
N ILE A 794 -23.75 3.80 -72.91
CA ILE A 794 -23.17 4.77 -71.98
C ILE A 794 -23.80 4.62 -70.60
N ASN A 795 -25.11 4.41 -70.51
CA ASN A 795 -25.79 4.21 -69.22
C ASN A 795 -25.25 2.98 -68.46
N ARG A 796 -24.98 1.87 -69.16
CA ARG A 796 -24.34 0.69 -68.55
C ARG A 796 -22.94 1.00 -68.00
N ILE A 797 -22.10 1.70 -68.78
CA ILE A 797 -20.73 2.07 -68.36
C ILE A 797 -20.77 2.97 -67.12
N VAL A 798 -21.66 3.96 -67.11
CA VAL A 798 -21.86 4.88 -65.98
C VAL A 798 -22.32 4.12 -64.74
N GLN A 799 -23.30 3.21 -64.86
CA GLN A 799 -23.77 2.40 -63.73
C GLN A 799 -22.69 1.47 -63.18
N SER A 800 -21.85 0.87 -64.03
CA SER A 800 -20.68 0.09 -63.58
C SER A 800 -19.68 0.93 -62.80
N LEU A 801 -19.44 2.18 -63.22
CA LEU A 801 -18.56 3.12 -62.53
C LEU A 801 -19.09 3.50 -61.13
N VAL A 802 -20.40 3.76 -61.00
CA VAL A 802 -21.05 4.08 -59.72
C VAL A 802 -21.02 2.91 -58.75
N ARG A 803 -21.27 1.69 -59.24
CA ARG A 803 -21.22 0.48 -58.40
C ARG A 803 -19.83 0.26 -57.84
N PHE A 804 -18.79 0.44 -58.65
CA PHE A 804 -17.39 0.35 -58.21
C PHE A 804 -17.04 1.43 -57.15
N ALA A 805 -17.59 2.63 -57.29
CA ALA A 805 -17.37 3.74 -56.38
C ALA A 805 -17.98 3.55 -54.97
N HIS A 806 -19.11 2.85 -54.85
CA HIS A 806 -19.85 2.70 -53.60
C HIS A 806 -19.34 1.56 -52.69
N THR A 807 -18.58 0.60 -53.21
CA THR A 807 -18.09 -0.54 -52.42
C THR A 807 -17.15 -0.08 -51.28
N GLY A 808 -16.34 0.96 -51.49
CA GLY A 808 -15.41 1.44 -50.45
C GLY A 808 -15.99 2.34 -49.35
N GLN A 809 -17.29 2.67 -49.35
CA GLN A 809 -17.87 3.66 -48.40
C GLN A 809 -18.77 3.07 -47.30
N THR A 810 -19.07 1.75 -47.32
CA THR A 810 -20.14 1.19 -46.46
C THR A 810 -19.62 0.09 -45.52
N ILE A 811 -18.67 0.42 -44.65
CA ILE A 811 -18.20 -0.51 -43.60
C ILE A 811 -19.28 -0.75 -42.52
N SER A 812 -20.28 0.14 -42.42
CA SER A 812 -21.24 0.15 -41.31
C SER A 812 -22.53 -0.66 -41.51
N ASP A 813 -22.83 -1.17 -42.70
CA ASP A 813 -24.12 -1.84 -43.02
C ASP A 813 -24.00 -3.24 -43.67
N ILE A 814 -22.80 -3.86 -43.68
CA ILE A 814 -22.68 -5.25 -44.19
C ILE A 814 -23.34 -6.20 -43.19
N GLN A 815 -24.52 -6.72 -43.55
CA GLN A 815 -25.23 -7.72 -42.76
C GLN A 815 -24.68 -9.10 -43.11
N PHE A 816 -23.76 -9.59 -42.29
CA PHE A 816 -23.26 -10.96 -42.41
C PHE A 816 -24.37 -11.94 -42.01
N GLU A 817 -24.85 -12.72 -42.97
CA GLU A 817 -25.77 -13.83 -42.76
C GLU A 817 -25.07 -15.16 -43.10
N THR A 818 -25.50 -16.25 -42.48
CA THR A 818 -24.99 -17.59 -42.80
C THR A 818 -25.68 -18.11 -44.05
N ILE A 819 -24.93 -18.23 -45.14
CA ILE A 819 -25.43 -18.56 -46.48
C ILE A 819 -25.00 -19.97 -46.87
N ASN A 820 -25.93 -20.75 -47.43
CA ASN A 820 -25.59 -22.01 -48.08
C ASN A 820 -24.91 -21.73 -49.43
N LEU A 821 -23.63 -22.06 -49.53
CA LEU A 821 -22.83 -21.74 -50.72
C LEU A 821 -23.37 -22.44 -51.97
N ASN A 822 -23.92 -23.66 -51.85
CA ASN A 822 -24.49 -24.36 -53.01
C ASN A 822 -25.70 -23.61 -53.57
N GLN A 823 -26.61 -23.14 -52.71
CA GLN A 823 -27.78 -22.36 -53.15
C GLN A 823 -27.38 -21.06 -53.86
N CYS A 824 -26.39 -20.35 -53.32
CA CYS A 824 -25.90 -19.11 -53.91
C CYS A 824 -25.25 -19.33 -55.29
N VAL A 825 -24.50 -20.43 -55.46
CA VAL A 825 -23.93 -20.83 -56.75
C VAL A 825 -25.01 -21.25 -57.74
N GLU A 826 -25.99 -22.03 -57.33
CA GLU A 826 -27.13 -22.43 -58.18
C GLU A 826 -27.92 -21.21 -58.67
N GLU A 827 -28.15 -20.23 -57.79
CA GLU A 827 -28.80 -18.96 -58.14
C GLU A 827 -27.96 -18.15 -59.14
N ALA A 828 -26.63 -18.07 -58.94
CA ALA A 828 -25.72 -17.41 -59.87
C ALA A 828 -25.74 -18.06 -61.26
N ILE A 829 -25.70 -19.40 -61.33
CA ILE A 829 -25.81 -20.16 -62.59
C ILE A 829 -27.14 -19.88 -63.27
N HIS A 830 -28.24 -19.91 -62.50
CA HIS A 830 -29.57 -19.63 -63.03
C HIS A 830 -29.65 -18.23 -63.65
N LEU A 831 -29.16 -17.20 -62.96
CA LEU A 831 -29.13 -15.83 -63.47
C LEU A 831 -28.29 -15.68 -64.75
N VAL A 832 -27.10 -16.30 -64.79
CA VAL A 832 -26.22 -16.26 -65.96
C VAL A 832 -26.85 -16.99 -67.15
N SER A 833 -27.52 -18.13 -66.92
CA SER A 833 -28.19 -18.93 -67.97
C SER A 833 -29.37 -18.23 -68.68
N LEU A 834 -29.86 -17.12 -68.13
CA LEU A 834 -30.88 -16.28 -68.77
C LEU A 834 -30.31 -15.46 -69.95
N ASP A 835 -28.99 -15.26 -69.99
CA ASP A 835 -28.30 -14.58 -71.08
C ASP A 835 -28.08 -15.52 -72.29
N ILE A 836 -28.22 -14.99 -73.51
CA ILE A 836 -28.21 -15.79 -74.75
C ILE A 836 -26.84 -16.45 -74.97
N HIS A 837 -25.76 -15.78 -74.57
CA HIS A 837 -24.40 -16.28 -74.70
C HIS A 837 -24.02 -17.33 -73.67
N ALA A 838 -24.76 -17.47 -72.56
CA ALA A 838 -24.51 -18.48 -71.53
C ALA A 838 -25.34 -19.77 -71.72
N ARG A 839 -26.34 -19.75 -72.62
CA ARG A 839 -27.16 -20.93 -72.97
C ARG A 839 -26.40 -21.96 -73.82
N GLN A 840 -25.24 -21.60 -74.34
CA GLN A 840 -24.42 -22.45 -75.20
C GLN A 840 -23.40 -23.29 -74.39
N GLN A 841 -23.33 -23.16 -73.07
CA GLN A 841 -22.27 -23.71 -72.21
C GLN A 841 -22.85 -24.74 -71.24
N GLN A 842 -22.03 -25.72 -70.85
CA GLN A 842 -22.42 -26.74 -69.88
C GLN A 842 -21.81 -26.45 -68.50
N PHE A 843 -22.67 -26.10 -67.53
CA PHE A 843 -22.25 -25.89 -66.14
C PHE A 843 -22.28 -27.20 -65.37
N ILE A 844 -21.12 -27.64 -64.84
CA ILE A 844 -20.99 -28.84 -64.01
C ILE A 844 -20.73 -28.41 -62.56
N CYS A 845 -21.79 -28.43 -61.75
CA CYS A 845 -21.76 -28.10 -60.32
C CYS A 845 -21.53 -29.37 -59.47
N LYS A 846 -20.42 -29.43 -58.73
CA LYS A 846 -20.11 -30.51 -57.76
C LYS A 846 -19.81 -29.89 -56.39
N LEU A 847 -20.84 -29.38 -55.75
CA LEU A 847 -20.80 -28.84 -54.39
C LEU A 847 -21.55 -29.77 -53.42
N ASP A 848 -21.05 -29.86 -52.19
CA ASP A 848 -21.74 -30.57 -51.11
C ASP A 848 -22.76 -29.65 -50.44
N ASN A 849 -23.93 -30.16 -50.07
CA ASN A 849 -25.07 -29.34 -49.61
C ASN A 849 -24.89 -28.71 -48.22
N GLY A 850 -23.79 -29.05 -47.52
CA GLY A 850 -23.51 -28.62 -46.15
C GLY A 850 -22.55 -27.45 -45.99
N LEU A 851 -22.06 -26.83 -47.08
CA LEU A 851 -21.07 -25.75 -47.01
C LEU A 851 -21.75 -24.40 -46.67
N MET A 852 -21.47 -23.89 -45.48
CA MET A 852 -22.00 -22.61 -44.98
C MET A 852 -20.90 -21.55 -44.90
N VAL A 853 -21.16 -20.36 -45.46
CA VAL A 853 -20.26 -19.20 -45.44
C VAL A 853 -20.98 -18.03 -44.79
N ASP A 854 -20.30 -17.27 -43.94
CA ASP A 854 -20.86 -16.02 -43.41
C ASP A 854 -20.52 -14.86 -44.37
N GLY A 855 -21.52 -14.12 -44.82
CA GLY A 855 -21.34 -13.01 -45.76
C GLY A 855 -22.63 -12.30 -46.13
N ASP A 856 -22.53 -11.29 -46.97
CA ASP A 856 -23.70 -10.66 -47.59
C ASP A 856 -24.11 -11.47 -48.84
N PRO A 857 -25.35 -12.00 -48.91
CA PRO A 857 -25.76 -12.87 -50.00
C PRO A 857 -25.79 -12.14 -51.36
N GLN A 858 -26.11 -10.85 -51.38
CA GLN A 858 -26.18 -10.08 -52.62
C GLN A 858 -24.79 -9.77 -53.17
N LEU A 859 -23.84 -9.42 -52.30
CA LEU A 859 -22.46 -9.13 -52.69
C LEU A 859 -21.72 -10.40 -53.14
N LEU A 860 -21.93 -11.52 -52.45
CA LEU A 860 -21.36 -12.81 -52.86
C LEU A 860 -21.98 -13.33 -54.17
N LEU A 861 -23.29 -13.19 -54.36
CA LEU A 861 -23.95 -13.50 -55.63
C LEU A 861 -23.36 -12.67 -56.78
N GLN A 862 -23.08 -11.39 -56.54
CA GLN A 862 -22.44 -10.50 -57.51
C GLN A 862 -21.01 -10.93 -57.86
N VAL A 863 -20.22 -11.40 -56.89
CA VAL A 863 -18.89 -11.98 -57.13
C VAL A 863 -19.00 -13.18 -58.06
N LEU A 864 -19.91 -14.11 -57.77
CA LEU A 864 -20.11 -15.32 -58.57
C LEU A 864 -20.56 -15.00 -59.99
N VAL A 865 -21.54 -14.12 -60.17
CA VAL A 865 -22.03 -13.72 -61.50
C VAL A 865 -20.92 -13.07 -62.34
N ASN A 866 -20.08 -12.22 -61.76
CA ASN A 866 -18.97 -11.59 -62.48
C ASN A 866 -17.91 -12.61 -62.92
N ILE A 867 -17.58 -13.58 -62.07
CA ILE A 867 -16.60 -14.62 -62.41
C ILE A 867 -17.18 -15.58 -63.45
N LEU A 868 -18.45 -15.99 -63.30
CA LEU A 868 -19.12 -16.89 -64.25
C LEU A 868 -19.31 -16.24 -65.63
N ASN A 869 -19.66 -14.95 -65.70
CA ASN A 869 -19.71 -14.23 -66.97
C ASN A 869 -18.33 -14.16 -67.65
N ASN A 870 -17.27 -13.90 -66.87
CA ASN A 870 -15.91 -13.93 -67.41
C ASN A 870 -15.51 -15.32 -67.91
N ALA A 871 -15.93 -16.39 -67.22
CA ALA A 871 -15.71 -17.77 -67.64
C ALA A 871 -16.49 -18.12 -68.93
N CYS A 872 -17.75 -17.68 -69.05
CA CYS A 872 -18.56 -17.86 -70.26
C CYS A 872 -17.99 -17.13 -71.46
N ASP A 873 -17.57 -15.87 -71.28
CA ASP A 873 -16.99 -15.04 -72.35
C ASP A 873 -15.65 -15.59 -72.86
N ALA A 874 -14.89 -16.28 -72.00
CA ALA A 874 -13.59 -16.86 -72.35
C ALA A 874 -13.72 -18.25 -73.00
N SER A 875 -14.83 -18.96 -72.75
CA SER A 875 -15.02 -20.36 -73.17
C SER A 875 -15.58 -20.47 -74.59
N PRO A 876 -15.21 -21.50 -75.36
CA PRO A 876 -15.81 -21.79 -76.68
C PRO A 876 -17.28 -22.23 -76.56
N GLU A 877 -18.05 -22.17 -77.66
CA GLU A 877 -19.41 -22.73 -77.73
C GLU A 877 -19.40 -24.22 -77.33
N GLU A 878 -20.35 -24.66 -76.49
CA GLU A 878 -20.42 -25.98 -75.83
C GLU A 878 -19.29 -26.31 -74.83
N GLY A 879 -18.49 -25.33 -74.42
CA GLY A 879 -17.45 -25.51 -73.40
C GLY A 879 -18.01 -25.86 -72.01
N GLU A 880 -17.25 -26.68 -71.27
CA GLU A 880 -17.59 -27.08 -69.89
C GLU A 880 -17.02 -26.07 -68.88
N ILE A 881 -17.87 -25.58 -67.95
CA ILE A 881 -17.45 -24.78 -66.79
C ILE A 881 -17.66 -25.61 -65.53
N MET A 882 -16.57 -25.97 -64.88
CA MET A 882 -16.57 -26.83 -63.69
C MET A 882 -16.48 -26.01 -62.41
N ILE A 883 -17.43 -26.22 -61.50
CA ILE A 883 -17.48 -25.55 -60.20
C ILE A 883 -17.39 -26.62 -59.11
N THR A 884 -16.35 -26.53 -58.28
CA THR A 884 -16.11 -27.43 -57.15
C THR A 884 -15.84 -26.63 -55.89
N ALA A 885 -16.17 -27.17 -54.73
CA ALA A 885 -15.75 -26.58 -53.47
C ALA A 885 -15.20 -27.64 -52.52
N SER A 886 -14.18 -27.27 -51.74
CA SER A 886 -13.63 -28.07 -50.66
C SER A 886 -13.51 -27.24 -49.39
N GLN A 887 -13.72 -27.86 -48.24
CA GLN A 887 -13.50 -27.23 -46.95
C GLN A 887 -12.24 -27.82 -46.32
N GLU A 888 -11.29 -26.96 -45.95
CA GLU A 888 -10.16 -27.34 -45.10
C GLU A 888 -10.23 -26.51 -43.81
N GLU A 889 -10.30 -27.18 -42.66
CA GLU A 889 -10.45 -26.56 -41.33
C GLU A 889 -11.63 -25.56 -41.24
N GLN A 890 -11.33 -24.26 -41.21
CA GLN A 890 -12.28 -23.15 -41.11
C GLN A 890 -12.37 -22.31 -42.40
N ARG A 891 -11.82 -22.79 -43.52
CA ARG A 891 -11.84 -22.08 -44.81
C ARG A 891 -12.49 -22.94 -45.89
N ILE A 892 -13.33 -22.32 -46.70
CA ILE A 892 -13.99 -22.91 -47.86
C ILE A 892 -13.27 -22.39 -49.11
N PHE A 893 -12.82 -23.32 -49.94
CA PHE A 893 -12.17 -23.07 -51.21
C PHE A 893 -13.16 -23.38 -52.33
N LEU A 894 -13.68 -22.34 -52.97
CA LEU A 894 -14.53 -22.45 -54.15
C LEU A 894 -13.67 -22.29 -55.40
N THR A 895 -13.69 -23.30 -56.27
CA THR A 895 -12.89 -23.36 -57.49
C THR A 895 -13.79 -23.36 -58.71
N ILE A 896 -13.60 -22.38 -59.60
CA ILE A 896 -14.30 -22.25 -60.88
C ILE A 896 -13.27 -22.42 -61.99
N THR A 897 -13.43 -23.43 -62.83
CA THR A 897 -12.49 -23.75 -63.92
C THR A 897 -13.20 -23.70 -65.26
N ASP A 898 -12.65 -22.91 -66.19
CA ASP A 898 -13.12 -22.79 -67.57
C ASP A 898 -12.14 -23.46 -68.57
N GLU A 899 -12.64 -23.76 -69.78
CA GLU A 899 -11.86 -24.30 -70.90
C GLU A 899 -11.43 -23.21 -71.92
N GLY A 900 -11.40 -21.96 -71.49
CA GLY A 900 -11.17 -20.81 -72.35
C GLY A 900 -9.74 -20.63 -72.86
N SER A 901 -9.47 -19.45 -73.43
CA SER A 901 -8.17 -19.12 -74.04
C SER A 901 -6.99 -19.02 -73.07
N GLY A 902 -7.25 -19.01 -71.76
CA GLY A 902 -6.25 -18.73 -70.72
C GLY A 902 -5.80 -17.26 -70.71
N ILE A 903 -4.99 -16.92 -69.71
CA ILE A 903 -4.39 -15.61 -69.44
C ILE A 903 -2.86 -15.70 -69.53
N ASP A 904 -2.24 -14.78 -70.26
CA ASP A 904 -0.78 -14.63 -70.40
C ASP A 904 -0.12 -14.17 -69.08
N GLN A 905 1.06 -14.70 -68.76
CA GLN A 905 1.77 -14.43 -67.50
C GLN A 905 2.22 -12.97 -67.38
N SER A 906 2.40 -12.26 -68.50
CA SER A 906 2.77 -10.83 -68.53
C SER A 906 1.67 -9.87 -68.08
N ILE A 907 0.41 -10.33 -68.06
CA ILE A 907 -0.76 -9.49 -67.69
C ILE A 907 -1.41 -9.92 -66.38
N GLN A 908 -0.89 -10.97 -65.71
CA GLN A 908 -1.45 -11.49 -64.45
C GLN A 908 -1.44 -10.43 -63.33
N ASP A 909 -0.35 -9.68 -63.19
CA ASP A 909 -0.21 -8.65 -62.15
C ASP A 909 -1.17 -7.46 -62.35
N LYS A 910 -1.70 -7.28 -63.57
CA LYS A 910 -2.60 -6.17 -63.94
C LYS A 910 -4.08 -6.54 -63.92
N LEU A 911 -4.43 -7.80 -63.68
CA LEU A 911 -5.83 -8.27 -63.74
C LEU A 911 -6.76 -7.58 -62.73
N PHE A 912 -6.20 -7.12 -61.61
CA PHE A 912 -6.93 -6.43 -60.56
C PHE A 912 -6.81 -4.90 -60.64
N GLU A 913 -6.13 -4.36 -61.66
CA GLU A 913 -6.11 -2.91 -61.93
C GLU A 913 -7.47 -2.47 -62.52
N PRO A 914 -8.08 -1.40 -62.00
CA PRO A 914 -9.30 -0.82 -62.57
C PRO A 914 -9.14 -0.44 -64.05
N PHE A 915 -10.16 -0.73 -64.86
CA PHE A 915 -10.24 -0.46 -66.31
C PHE A 915 -9.34 -1.33 -67.19
N PHE A 916 -8.58 -2.26 -66.62
CA PHE A 916 -7.80 -3.22 -67.40
C PHE A 916 -8.74 -4.28 -68.03
N THR A 917 -8.70 -4.41 -69.37
CA THR A 917 -9.44 -5.46 -70.09
C THR A 917 -8.72 -5.87 -71.36
N THR A 918 -8.80 -7.16 -71.70
CA THR A 918 -8.28 -7.74 -72.95
C THR A 918 -9.35 -7.80 -74.06
N LYS A 919 -10.58 -7.36 -73.79
CA LYS A 919 -11.72 -7.39 -74.73
C LYS A 919 -11.71 -6.18 -75.68
N GLU A 920 -12.36 -6.31 -76.83
CA GLU A 920 -12.53 -5.20 -77.80
C GLU A 920 -13.25 -4.00 -77.16
N PRO A 921 -12.93 -2.76 -77.57
CA PRO A 921 -13.50 -1.53 -76.98
C PRO A 921 -15.03 -1.52 -76.99
N GLY A 922 -15.63 -1.72 -75.81
CA GLY A 922 -17.10 -1.77 -75.63
C GLY A 922 -17.69 -3.09 -75.16
N LYS A 923 -16.92 -4.18 -75.20
CA LYS A 923 -17.36 -5.50 -74.73
C LYS A 923 -16.97 -5.80 -73.28
N GLY A 924 -16.12 -4.97 -72.66
CA GLY A 924 -15.72 -5.11 -71.25
C GLY A 924 -15.44 -3.75 -70.61
N THR A 925 -15.85 -3.58 -69.35
CA THR A 925 -15.62 -2.34 -68.57
C THR A 925 -14.29 -2.35 -67.81
N GLY A 926 -13.66 -3.52 -67.64
CA GLY A 926 -12.43 -3.68 -66.85
C GLY A 926 -12.59 -3.43 -65.35
N LEU A 927 -13.84 -3.35 -64.85
CA LEU A 927 -14.14 -3.04 -63.44
C LEU A 927 -14.60 -4.26 -62.63
N GLY A 928 -14.88 -5.39 -63.28
CA GLY A 928 -15.47 -6.57 -62.64
C GLY A 928 -14.52 -7.32 -61.69
N LEU A 929 -13.28 -7.59 -62.12
CA LEU A 929 -12.29 -8.30 -61.29
C LEU A 929 -11.77 -7.47 -60.10
N PRO A 930 -11.48 -6.15 -60.25
CA PRO A 930 -11.15 -5.29 -59.11
C PRO A 930 -12.27 -5.24 -58.07
N LEU A 931 -13.54 -5.22 -58.52
CA LEU A 931 -14.69 -5.27 -57.63
C LEU A 931 -14.77 -6.59 -56.86
N VAL A 932 -14.52 -7.71 -57.53
CA VAL A 932 -14.46 -9.04 -56.91
C VAL A 932 -13.38 -9.09 -55.81
N TYR A 933 -12.20 -8.54 -56.09
CA TYR A 933 -11.09 -8.48 -55.13
C TYR A 933 -11.49 -7.69 -53.87
N ASN A 934 -12.11 -6.53 -54.04
CA ASN A 934 -12.56 -5.70 -52.91
C ASN A 934 -13.63 -6.42 -52.08
N ILE A 935 -14.69 -6.95 -52.72
CA ILE A 935 -15.77 -7.65 -52.01
C ILE A 935 -15.21 -8.86 -51.24
N LEU A 936 -14.32 -9.65 -51.83
CA LEU A 936 -13.74 -10.80 -51.14
C LEU A 936 -12.84 -10.38 -49.97
N THR A 937 -12.07 -9.30 -50.11
CA THR A 937 -11.24 -8.77 -49.02
C THR A 937 -12.11 -8.26 -47.86
N GLU A 938 -13.24 -7.60 -48.15
CA GLU A 938 -14.26 -7.20 -47.17
C GLU A 938 -14.93 -8.40 -46.47
N HIS A 939 -15.00 -9.55 -47.13
CA HIS A 939 -15.52 -10.81 -46.59
C HIS A 939 -14.43 -11.69 -45.93
N TYR A 940 -13.26 -11.10 -45.60
CA TYR A 940 -12.10 -11.82 -45.03
C TYR A 940 -11.61 -12.99 -45.89
N GLY A 941 -11.91 -12.94 -47.18
CA GLY A 941 -11.56 -13.94 -48.18
C GLY A 941 -10.41 -13.50 -49.08
N SER A 942 -10.02 -14.37 -50.00
CA SER A 942 -9.00 -14.07 -51.01
C SER A 942 -9.34 -14.72 -52.35
N ILE A 943 -8.82 -14.15 -53.43
CA ILE A 943 -8.94 -14.68 -54.79
C ILE A 943 -7.57 -14.98 -55.37
N LYS A 944 -7.43 -16.14 -56.00
CA LYS A 944 -6.23 -16.56 -56.72
C LYS A 944 -6.63 -17.06 -58.10
N ILE A 945 -5.95 -16.57 -59.12
CA ILE A 945 -6.18 -16.98 -60.52
C ILE A 945 -4.98 -17.81 -60.97
N ILE A 946 -5.24 -19.02 -61.45
CA ILE A 946 -4.25 -19.94 -62.00
C ILE A 946 -4.55 -20.12 -63.49
N SER A 947 -3.61 -19.69 -64.34
CA SER A 947 -3.69 -19.88 -65.78
C SER A 947 -2.30 -20.23 -66.34
N PRO A 948 -2.19 -21.25 -67.23
CA PRO A 948 -3.27 -22.09 -67.74
C PRO A 948 -3.70 -23.17 -66.72
N ALA A 949 -5.00 -23.45 -66.63
CA ALA A 949 -5.55 -24.47 -65.73
C ALA A 949 -5.07 -25.89 -66.09
N ASN A 950 -4.86 -26.17 -67.39
CA ASN A 950 -4.27 -27.42 -67.86
C ASN A 950 -2.88 -27.21 -68.48
N ASN A 951 -1.83 -27.49 -67.68
CA ASN A 951 -0.43 -27.34 -68.09
C ASN A 951 -0.04 -28.11 -69.36
N LYS A 952 -0.79 -29.16 -69.75
CA LYS A 952 -0.50 -29.96 -70.96
C LYS A 952 -1.05 -29.36 -72.25
N GLN A 953 -2.10 -28.55 -72.19
CA GLN A 953 -2.78 -27.99 -73.37
C GLN A 953 -2.69 -26.46 -73.47
N LYS A 954 -2.17 -25.78 -72.43
CA LYS A 954 -2.08 -24.30 -72.33
C LYS A 954 -3.42 -23.60 -72.58
N LYS A 955 -4.52 -24.18 -72.09
CA LYS A 955 -5.88 -23.66 -72.20
C LYS A 955 -6.58 -23.71 -70.85
N GLY A 956 -7.58 -22.86 -70.67
CA GLY A 956 -8.42 -22.73 -69.48
C GLY A 956 -7.85 -21.82 -68.39
N THR A 957 -8.74 -21.17 -67.63
CA THR A 957 -8.41 -20.43 -66.40
C THR A 957 -9.09 -21.07 -65.20
N GLN A 958 -8.39 -21.10 -64.07
CA GLN A 958 -8.93 -21.58 -62.80
C GLN A 958 -8.92 -20.44 -61.78
N VAL A 959 -10.10 -20.09 -61.28
CA VAL A 959 -10.28 -19.08 -60.24
C VAL A 959 -10.58 -19.79 -58.92
N ILE A 960 -9.75 -19.54 -57.91
CA ILE A 960 -9.89 -20.08 -56.56
C ILE A 960 -10.27 -18.94 -55.63
N ILE A 961 -11.42 -19.06 -54.99
CA ILE A 961 -11.95 -18.13 -54.01
C ILE A 961 -11.87 -18.81 -52.64
N THR A 962 -11.26 -18.14 -51.67
CA THR A 962 -11.18 -18.61 -50.29
C THR A 962 -12.08 -17.76 -49.42
N LEU A 963 -12.99 -18.38 -48.67
CA LEU A 963 -13.91 -17.70 -47.74
C LEU A 963 -13.88 -18.38 -46.35
N PRO A 964 -14.14 -17.65 -45.26
CA PRO A 964 -14.28 -18.26 -43.94
C PRO A 964 -15.56 -19.11 -43.87
N GLY A 965 -15.47 -20.35 -43.36
CA GLY A 965 -16.62 -21.25 -43.19
C GLY A 965 -17.30 -21.06 -41.83
N SER A 966 -18.62 -21.11 -41.80
CA SER A 966 -19.43 -20.99 -40.57
C SER A 966 -19.62 -22.34 -39.87
N ARG A 967 -19.38 -22.42 -38.55
CA ARG A 967 -19.62 -23.63 -37.74
C ARG A 967 -21.06 -23.63 -37.18
N PRO A 968 -21.80 -24.75 -37.19
CA PRO A 968 -23.14 -24.81 -36.59
C PRO A 968 -23.23 -24.68 -35.05
N GLU A 969 -22.12 -24.50 -34.31
CA GLU A 969 -22.09 -24.78 -32.85
C GLU A 969 -21.55 -23.65 -31.94
N LEU A 970 -21.56 -22.37 -32.34
CA LEU A 970 -21.04 -21.29 -31.49
C LEU A 970 -22.00 -20.11 -31.29
N LYS A 971 -23.32 -20.36 -31.23
CA LYS A 971 -24.32 -19.34 -30.91
C LYS A 971 -24.62 -19.15 -29.41
N ASP A 972 -24.17 -20.03 -28.52
CA ASP A 972 -24.50 -19.92 -27.08
C ASP A 972 -23.51 -19.04 -26.26
N GLU A 973 -22.26 -18.84 -26.70
CA GLU A 973 -21.28 -18.07 -25.91
C GLU A 973 -21.29 -16.54 -26.15
N LEU A 974 -21.92 -16.07 -27.24
CA LEU A 974 -22.02 -14.64 -27.54
C LEU A 974 -23.28 -13.97 -26.96
N SER A 975 -24.29 -14.76 -26.55
CA SER A 975 -25.47 -14.24 -25.84
C SER A 975 -25.18 -13.86 -24.38
N GLU A 976 -24.28 -14.56 -23.69
CA GLU A 976 -24.01 -14.32 -22.25
C GLU A 976 -23.15 -13.10 -21.94
N ARG A 977 -22.41 -12.54 -22.90
CA ARG A 977 -21.62 -11.30 -22.69
C ARG A 977 -22.42 -10.01 -22.84
N SER A 978 -23.70 -10.09 -23.22
CA SER A 978 -24.59 -8.93 -23.32
C SER A 978 -25.49 -8.70 -22.10
N SER A 979 -25.47 -9.58 -21.10
CA SER A 979 -26.40 -9.54 -19.95
C SER A 979 -25.76 -9.26 -18.58
N THR A 980 -24.49 -8.85 -18.51
CA THR A 980 -23.88 -8.39 -17.25
C THR A 980 -23.30 -6.99 -17.39
N GLY A 981 -24.21 -6.03 -17.39
CA GLY A 981 -23.94 -4.61 -17.26
C GLY A 981 -25.09 -3.98 -16.48
N ASP A 982 -25.12 -4.22 -15.17
CA ASP A 982 -25.84 -3.44 -14.15
C ASP A 982 -24.92 -3.26 -12.93
#